data_AF-A0AAY3ZX22-F1
#
_entry.id   AF-A0AAY3ZX22-F1
#
_cell.length_a   1.000
_cell.length_b   1.000
_cell.length_c   1.000
_cell.angle_alpha   90.00
_cell.angle_beta   90.00
_cell.angle_gamma   90.00
#
_symmetry.space_group_name_H-M   'P 1'
#
loop_
_entity.id
_entity.type
_entity.pdbx_description
1 polymer ?
#
loop_
_entity_poly.entity_id
_entity_poly.type
_entity_poly.pdbx_seq_one_letter_code
_entity_poly.pdbx_strand_id
1 'polypeptide(L)'
;MEQRGNEFTLKINQAQKSDNGVYSCLVKSQNENVKCSAQVLVQDKLMVSRPCMDVKVYGGQDVILTCEVNRVDATAEWTKDGQLLAESRDVVMEQQGNKFTLKMKRVQKSDDGLYTCLVKSDNEEVKCSAEVSVQEKLMVSRPCVDVKVYGEQDVILTCEVNREDARAEWTKDGQLLAEGGNIIMEQRGNEFTLKIKQAQKSDNGIYFCLVKSQNENVKCSAQVLVQDKLMVSRPCMDVKGYGGQDVILTCEVNRVDSTAEWTKDDQLLAEGGNIIMEQQGNEFTLRIKQAQMSDNGVYSCLVKSQNENVKCSAQVLVQDKLMVSRPCMDVKGYGGQDVILTCEVNRVDATAEWMKDDQLLAESRDVVMEQQGNKFTLKIKRVQKSDDGLYTCLVKSDNEEVKSSAEVSVQEFEKEWRSLKLEIDAKEEMQTELCQFKPKVEPLRILLYGPAGSGKSSFITSVANIFKRRLTSEALADAVCAGTSFTRKHTTHKIEVSGNSEILPFVFNDVMGLEGEESKGVHPDDIINILKGHIKENYEFQKFPLGDEDKFYNRSPSLSDKVHCLVCVLPADQISFIRADVTKKMREIRERASEMGIPQVVMVTKLDCACPVVNSDLRKIYHSMTIKEKMQECSNKLGVTMNYIFPVKNYHEEKDLVLEIDVLILDALLKTVHLANDFLNKNKQNKNVFSYFPWFSQTA
;
A
#
# COMPACT_ATOMS: atom_id res chain seq x y z
N MET A 1 -29.16 51.12 -133.66
CA MET A 1 -29.55 52.43 -133.11
C MET A 1 -31.07 52.53 -133.18
N GLU A 2 -31.68 53.12 -132.17
CA GLU A 2 -33.12 53.35 -132.10
C GLU A 2 -33.36 54.86 -131.92
N GLN A 3 -34.40 55.42 -132.55
CA GLN A 3 -34.79 56.82 -132.40
C GLN A 3 -36.22 56.91 -131.87
N ARG A 4 -36.43 57.71 -130.82
CA ARG A 4 -37.76 58.06 -130.31
C ARG A 4 -37.86 59.57 -130.14
N GLY A 5 -38.65 60.22 -131.00
CA GLY A 5 -38.74 61.67 -131.04
C GLY A 5 -37.38 62.31 -131.25
N ASN A 6 -36.94 63.11 -130.28
CA ASN A 6 -35.65 63.81 -130.30
C ASN A 6 -34.50 63.03 -129.62
N GLU A 7 -34.72 61.78 -129.19
CA GLU A 7 -33.70 60.93 -128.55
C GLU A 7 -33.17 59.85 -129.53
N PHE A 8 -31.84 59.71 -129.62
CA PHE A 8 -31.14 58.71 -130.44
C PHE A 8 -30.27 57.82 -129.56
N THR A 9 -30.53 56.51 -129.58
CA THR A 9 -29.89 55.55 -128.67
C THR A 9 -29.08 54.49 -129.44
N LEU A 10 -27.82 54.29 -129.05
CA LEU A 10 -26.99 53.16 -129.48
C LEU A 10 -26.97 52.10 -128.37
N LYS A 11 -27.41 50.88 -128.68
CA LYS A 11 -27.40 49.74 -127.76
C LYS A 11 -26.39 48.71 -128.25
N ILE A 12 -25.44 48.34 -127.38
CA ILE A 12 -24.48 47.25 -127.60
C ILE A 12 -24.91 46.09 -126.70
N ASN A 13 -25.31 44.97 -127.29
CA ASN A 13 -25.70 43.78 -126.54
C ASN A 13 -24.49 42.86 -126.38
N GLN A 14 -24.25 42.34 -125.17
CA GLN A 14 -23.11 41.46 -124.85
C GLN A 14 -21.77 42.09 -125.24
N ALA A 15 -21.48 43.27 -124.70
CA ALA A 15 -20.28 44.02 -125.01
C ALA A 15 -19.00 43.18 -124.82
N GLN A 16 -18.10 43.24 -125.80
CA GLN A 16 -16.78 42.57 -125.79
C GLN A 16 -15.66 43.61 -125.85
N LYS A 17 -14.42 43.22 -125.55
CA LYS A 17 -13.25 44.14 -125.58
C LYS A 17 -13.06 44.85 -126.93
N SER A 18 -13.56 44.28 -128.03
CA SER A 18 -13.54 44.89 -129.36
C SER A 18 -14.47 46.09 -129.51
N ASP A 19 -15.48 46.23 -128.65
CA ASP A 19 -16.41 47.38 -128.65
C ASP A 19 -15.81 48.62 -127.96
N ASN A 20 -14.54 48.57 -127.54
CA ASN A 20 -13.80 49.71 -127.07
C ASN A 20 -13.60 50.74 -128.18
N GLY A 21 -14.04 51.97 -127.98
CA GLY A 21 -13.85 53.02 -128.97
C GLY A 21 -14.57 54.32 -128.65
N VAL A 22 -14.32 55.35 -129.47
CA VAL A 22 -15.05 56.61 -129.41
C VAL A 22 -16.22 56.55 -130.37
N TYR A 23 -17.42 56.46 -129.81
CA TYR A 23 -18.65 56.47 -130.58
C TYR A 23 -19.12 57.90 -130.74
N SER A 24 -19.36 58.31 -131.98
CA SER A 24 -19.83 59.65 -132.32
C SER A 24 -21.27 59.58 -132.81
N CYS A 25 -22.17 60.33 -132.18
CA CYS A 25 -23.50 60.57 -132.73
C CYS A 25 -23.46 61.90 -133.50
N LEU A 26 -23.80 61.84 -134.79
CA LEU A 26 -23.88 63.00 -135.66
C LEU A 26 -25.34 63.17 -136.09
N VAL A 27 -25.99 64.23 -135.62
CA VAL A 27 -27.36 64.59 -136.02
C VAL A 27 -27.27 65.66 -137.09
N LYS A 28 -27.86 65.41 -138.25
CA LYS A 28 -27.82 66.33 -139.40
C LYS A 28 -29.17 67.00 -139.62
N SER A 29 -29.18 68.33 -139.74
CA SER A 29 -30.32 69.14 -140.18
C SER A 29 -29.98 69.89 -141.48
N GLN A 30 -30.99 70.45 -142.16
CA GLN A 30 -30.81 71.07 -143.48
C GLN A 30 -29.78 72.22 -143.48
N ASN A 31 -29.59 72.91 -142.34
CA ASN A 31 -28.70 74.06 -142.23
C ASN A 31 -27.55 73.91 -141.21
N GLU A 32 -27.59 72.93 -140.29
CA GLU A 32 -26.52 72.69 -139.30
C GLU A 32 -26.42 71.21 -138.90
N ASN A 33 -25.19 70.77 -138.60
CA ASN A 33 -24.92 69.43 -138.07
C ASN A 33 -24.32 69.55 -136.67
N VAL A 34 -24.84 68.77 -135.72
CA VAL A 34 -24.33 68.72 -134.35
C VAL A 34 -23.76 67.33 -134.08
N LYS A 35 -22.54 67.29 -133.53
CA LYS A 35 -21.85 66.05 -133.18
C LYS A 35 -21.60 66.01 -131.68
N CYS A 36 -21.97 64.90 -131.05
CA CYS A 36 -21.44 64.53 -129.73
C CYS A 36 -20.65 63.24 -129.85
N SER A 37 -19.68 63.04 -128.96
CA SER A 37 -18.85 61.84 -128.94
C SER A 37 -18.73 61.36 -127.51
N ALA A 38 -18.79 60.06 -127.31
CA ALA A 38 -18.60 59.41 -126.02
C ALA A 38 -17.61 58.25 -126.20
N GLN A 39 -16.77 58.05 -125.19
CA GLN A 39 -15.86 56.92 -125.15
C GLN A 39 -16.58 55.73 -124.49
N VAL A 40 -16.58 54.59 -125.15
CA VAL A 40 -17.08 53.32 -124.62
C VAL A 40 -15.87 52.47 -124.25
N LEU A 41 -15.85 52.02 -122.99
CA LEU A 41 -14.85 51.12 -122.44
C LEU A 41 -15.56 49.87 -121.88
N VAL A 42 -15.20 48.70 -122.40
CA VAL A 42 -15.65 47.37 -121.98
C VAL A 42 -14.56 46.73 -121.14
N GLN A 43 -14.88 46.44 -119.89
CA GLN A 43 -13.98 45.82 -118.92
C GLN A 43 -14.49 44.42 -118.55
N ASP A 44 -13.58 43.58 -118.05
CA ASP A 44 -13.94 42.27 -117.51
C ASP A 44 -14.68 42.45 -116.18
N LYS A 45 -15.74 41.65 -115.96
CA LYS A 45 -16.48 41.59 -114.71
C LYS A 45 -15.52 41.30 -113.54
N LEU A 46 -15.66 42.04 -112.44
CA LEU A 46 -14.91 41.87 -111.22
C LEU A 46 -15.20 40.48 -110.64
N MET A 47 -14.14 39.71 -110.38
CA MET A 47 -14.21 38.37 -109.81
C MET A 47 -13.08 38.15 -108.81
N VAL A 48 -13.38 37.40 -107.75
CA VAL A 48 -12.39 36.91 -106.81
C VAL A 48 -11.58 35.80 -107.48
N SER A 49 -10.30 36.04 -107.73
CA SER A 49 -9.37 35.06 -108.33
C SER A 49 -8.75 34.14 -107.28
N ARG A 50 -8.56 34.62 -106.04
CA ARG A 50 -8.15 33.80 -104.89
C ARG A 50 -9.03 34.11 -103.69
N PRO A 51 -9.86 33.17 -103.23
CA PRO A 51 -10.72 33.38 -102.08
C PRO A 51 -9.92 33.31 -100.77
N CYS A 52 -10.56 33.86 -99.75
CA CYS A 52 -10.19 33.88 -98.36
C CYS A 52 -10.39 32.45 -97.84
N MET A 53 -9.49 31.98 -96.99
CA MET A 53 -9.54 30.62 -96.43
C MET A 53 -9.80 30.71 -94.94
N ASP A 54 -10.66 29.84 -94.42
CA ASP A 54 -10.91 29.71 -93.00
C ASP A 54 -9.62 29.33 -92.26
N VAL A 55 -9.42 29.89 -91.07
CA VAL A 55 -8.21 29.70 -90.28
C VAL A 55 -8.59 29.29 -88.86
N LYS A 56 -7.97 28.22 -88.36
CA LYS A 56 -8.06 27.80 -86.95
C LYS A 56 -6.69 27.97 -86.30
N VAL A 57 -6.62 28.79 -85.25
CA VAL A 57 -5.38 29.13 -84.54
C VAL A 57 -5.59 29.16 -83.04
N TYR A 58 -4.49 29.06 -82.29
CA TYR A 58 -4.51 29.28 -80.84
C TYR A 58 -4.34 30.76 -80.49
N GLY A 59 -4.93 31.17 -79.37
CA GLY A 59 -4.71 32.50 -78.81
C GLY A 59 -3.21 32.84 -78.71
N GLY A 60 -2.85 34.05 -79.14
CA GLY A 60 -1.48 34.55 -79.19
C GLY A 60 -0.73 34.27 -80.50
N GLN A 61 -1.31 33.52 -81.45
CA GLN A 61 -0.76 33.36 -82.81
C GLN A 61 -1.19 34.51 -83.73
N ASP A 62 -0.51 34.65 -84.87
CA ASP A 62 -0.85 35.63 -85.89
C ASP A 62 -1.72 34.99 -86.99
N VAL A 63 -2.69 35.74 -87.52
CA VAL A 63 -3.59 35.32 -88.61
C VAL A 63 -3.37 36.22 -89.82
N ILE A 64 -3.34 35.60 -91.01
CA ILE A 64 -3.23 36.31 -92.28
C ILE A 64 -4.35 35.82 -93.21
N LEU A 65 -5.27 36.71 -93.56
CA LEU A 65 -6.29 36.48 -94.59
C LEU A 65 -5.87 37.18 -95.88
N THR A 66 -6.14 36.56 -97.02
CA THR A 66 -5.77 37.08 -98.35
C THR A 66 -6.93 36.93 -99.30
N CYS A 67 -7.26 38.02 -100.00
CA CYS A 67 -8.19 38.06 -101.12
C CYS A 67 -7.46 38.60 -102.35
N GLU A 68 -7.52 37.89 -103.47
CA GLU A 68 -7.01 38.40 -104.76
C GLU A 68 -8.18 38.49 -105.74
N VAL A 69 -8.21 39.55 -106.55
CA VAL A 69 -9.22 39.75 -107.61
C VAL A 69 -8.56 39.87 -108.98
N ASN A 70 -9.35 39.78 -110.05
CA ASN A 70 -8.84 39.91 -111.42
C ASN A 70 -8.54 41.37 -111.87
N ARG A 71 -8.68 42.36 -110.97
CA ARG A 71 -8.61 43.81 -111.26
C ARG A 71 -7.61 44.50 -110.35
N VAL A 72 -6.69 45.29 -110.92
CA VAL A 72 -5.63 46.00 -110.17
C VAL A 72 -6.07 47.37 -109.67
N ASP A 73 -7.15 47.92 -110.24
CA ASP A 73 -7.79 49.19 -109.90
C ASP A 73 -8.80 49.06 -108.74
N ALA A 74 -9.03 47.84 -108.26
CA ALA A 74 -9.96 47.58 -107.18
C ALA A 74 -9.43 48.10 -105.82
N THR A 75 -10.35 48.49 -104.95
CA THR A 75 -10.08 48.78 -103.53
C THR A 75 -10.86 47.80 -102.66
N ALA A 76 -10.40 47.58 -101.42
CA ALA A 76 -11.09 46.67 -100.51
C ALA A 76 -11.27 47.24 -99.12
N GLU A 77 -12.40 46.90 -98.50
CA GLU A 77 -12.71 47.16 -97.10
C GLU A 77 -12.86 45.80 -96.39
N TRP A 78 -12.31 45.66 -95.19
CA TRP A 78 -12.51 44.46 -94.38
C TRP A 78 -13.60 44.69 -93.36
N THR A 79 -14.47 43.71 -93.19
CA THR A 79 -15.47 43.69 -92.11
C THR A 79 -15.29 42.44 -91.25
N LYS A 80 -15.59 42.54 -89.97
CA LYS A 80 -15.74 41.40 -89.06
C LYS A 80 -17.18 41.36 -88.58
N ASP A 81 -17.84 40.22 -88.78
CA ASP A 81 -19.25 40.02 -88.41
C ASP A 81 -20.17 41.13 -88.94
N GLY A 82 -19.86 41.64 -90.14
CA GLY A 82 -20.59 42.72 -90.82
C GLY A 82 -20.24 44.14 -90.38
N GLN A 83 -19.38 44.33 -89.38
CA GLN A 83 -18.90 45.65 -88.97
C GLN A 83 -17.55 45.99 -89.62
N LEU A 84 -17.38 47.25 -90.07
CA LEU A 84 -16.14 47.72 -90.69
C LEU A 84 -14.97 47.61 -89.69
N LEU A 85 -13.91 46.92 -90.10
CA LEU A 85 -12.72 46.73 -89.30
C LEU A 85 -11.82 47.97 -89.42
N ALA A 86 -11.26 48.43 -88.30
CA ALA A 86 -10.34 49.58 -88.29
C ALA A 86 -8.89 49.09 -88.17
N GLU A 87 -7.97 49.79 -88.84
CA GLU A 87 -6.53 49.54 -88.67
C GLU A 87 -6.08 49.91 -87.24
N SER A 88 -5.17 49.12 -86.71
CA SER A 88 -4.57 49.32 -85.39
C SER A 88 -3.14 48.79 -85.36
N ARG A 89 -2.49 48.81 -84.19
CA ARG A 89 -1.14 48.22 -84.03
C ARG A 89 -1.11 46.72 -84.28
N ASP A 90 -2.22 46.04 -83.97
CA ASP A 90 -2.35 44.59 -84.04
C ASP A 90 -3.16 44.12 -85.26
N VAL A 91 -3.83 45.03 -85.97
CA VAL A 91 -4.62 44.76 -87.17
C VAL A 91 -4.13 45.64 -88.31
N VAL A 92 -3.49 45.04 -89.31
CA VAL A 92 -2.88 45.74 -90.46
C VAL A 92 -3.52 45.26 -91.75
N MET A 93 -3.97 46.19 -92.58
CA MET A 93 -4.48 45.92 -93.92
C MET A 93 -3.46 46.37 -94.95
N GLU A 94 -3.15 45.49 -95.91
CA GLU A 94 -2.17 45.78 -96.96
C GLU A 94 -2.78 45.50 -98.33
N GLN A 95 -2.54 46.41 -99.28
CA GLN A 95 -2.88 46.23 -100.68
C GLN A 95 -1.59 46.18 -101.53
N GLN A 96 -1.45 45.14 -102.34
CA GLN A 96 -0.39 44.99 -103.33
C GLN A 96 -1.03 44.70 -104.69
N GLY A 97 -1.29 45.74 -105.48
CA GLY A 97 -2.01 45.64 -106.76
C GLY A 97 -3.42 45.09 -106.55
N ASN A 98 -3.68 43.90 -107.08
CA ASN A 98 -4.96 43.18 -106.99
C ASN A 98 -5.08 42.24 -105.78
N LYS A 99 -4.10 42.27 -104.86
CA LYS A 99 -4.05 41.44 -103.65
C LYS A 99 -4.29 42.27 -102.39
N PHE A 100 -5.30 41.88 -101.61
CA PHE A 100 -5.67 42.49 -100.34
C PHE A 100 -5.38 41.51 -99.20
N THR A 101 -4.62 41.96 -98.20
CA THR A 101 -4.18 41.13 -97.08
C THR A 101 -4.61 41.77 -95.77
N LEU A 102 -5.27 41.01 -94.89
CA LEU A 102 -5.55 41.38 -93.50
C LEU A 102 -4.62 40.57 -92.59
N LYS A 103 -3.77 41.25 -91.81
CA LYS A 103 -2.87 40.65 -90.83
C LYS A 103 -3.32 41.02 -89.42
N MET A 104 -3.60 40.02 -88.59
CA MET A 104 -3.95 40.20 -87.18
C MET A 104 -2.87 39.54 -86.32
N LYS A 105 -2.29 40.28 -85.38
CA LYS A 105 -1.22 39.81 -84.51
C LYS A 105 -1.76 39.36 -83.17
N ARG A 106 -1.19 38.28 -82.62
CA ARG A 106 -1.47 37.78 -81.26
C ARG A 106 -2.97 37.67 -80.94
N VAL A 107 -3.72 37.04 -81.84
CA VAL A 107 -5.19 36.98 -81.78
C VAL A 107 -5.69 36.44 -80.44
N GLN A 108 -6.80 36.96 -79.95
CA GLN A 108 -7.45 36.56 -78.71
C GLN A 108 -8.79 35.85 -79.01
N LYS A 109 -9.41 35.23 -78.00
CA LYS A 109 -10.72 34.58 -78.19
C LYS A 109 -11.79 35.55 -78.70
N SER A 110 -11.69 36.83 -78.37
CA SER A 110 -12.55 37.89 -78.90
C SER A 110 -12.41 38.11 -80.41
N ASP A 111 -11.33 37.67 -81.04
CA ASP A 111 -11.08 37.82 -82.48
C ASP A 111 -11.74 36.73 -83.34
N ASP A 112 -12.38 35.75 -82.69
CA ASP A 112 -13.26 34.76 -83.32
C ASP A 112 -14.39 35.47 -84.09
N GLY A 113 -14.68 35.01 -85.32
CA GLY A 113 -15.74 35.58 -86.16
C GLY A 113 -15.52 35.42 -87.67
N LEU A 114 -16.49 35.94 -88.44
CA LEU A 114 -16.50 35.90 -89.90
C LEU A 114 -15.89 37.19 -90.47
N TYR A 115 -14.74 37.07 -91.12
CA TYR A 115 -14.06 38.19 -91.77
C TYR A 115 -14.40 38.22 -93.25
N THR A 116 -14.87 39.37 -93.74
CA THR A 116 -15.25 39.55 -95.15
C THR A 116 -14.47 40.69 -95.78
N CYS A 117 -13.72 40.37 -96.83
CA CYS A 117 -13.12 41.32 -97.75
C CYS A 117 -14.17 41.76 -98.77
N LEU A 118 -14.52 43.04 -98.74
CA LEU A 118 -15.45 43.72 -99.62
C LEU A 118 -14.66 44.46 -100.69
N VAL A 119 -14.57 43.90 -101.89
CA VAL A 119 -13.78 44.48 -102.98
C VAL A 119 -14.69 45.24 -103.94
N LYS A 120 -14.36 46.51 -104.19
CA LYS A 120 -15.10 47.42 -105.08
C LYS A 120 -14.18 47.88 -106.22
N SER A 121 -14.70 47.88 -107.44
CA SER A 121 -14.04 48.44 -108.62
C SER A 121 -15.12 49.07 -109.49
N ASP A 122 -15.00 50.38 -109.76
CA ASP A 122 -16.04 51.15 -110.45
C ASP A 122 -17.42 50.98 -109.79
N ASN A 123 -18.40 50.41 -110.52
CA ASN A 123 -19.76 50.14 -110.05
C ASN A 123 -20.00 48.66 -109.68
N GLU A 124 -18.94 47.85 -109.58
CA GLU A 124 -19.02 46.43 -109.25
C GLU A 124 -18.45 46.13 -107.86
N GLU A 125 -19.07 45.18 -107.17
CA GLU A 125 -18.69 44.72 -105.83
C GLU A 125 -18.67 43.19 -105.78
N VAL A 126 -17.60 42.63 -105.21
CA VAL A 126 -17.50 41.21 -104.88
C VAL A 126 -17.09 41.02 -103.43
N LYS A 127 -17.50 39.90 -102.83
CA LYS A 127 -17.23 39.58 -101.43
C LYS A 127 -16.47 38.27 -101.31
N CYS A 128 -15.59 38.22 -100.33
CA CYS A 128 -14.75 37.08 -100.01
C CYS A 128 -14.73 36.93 -98.49
N SER A 129 -15.27 35.84 -97.96
CA SER A 129 -15.41 35.63 -96.51
C SER A 129 -14.57 34.44 -96.05
N ALA A 130 -14.03 34.52 -94.83
CA ALA A 130 -13.34 33.46 -94.13
C ALA A 130 -13.67 33.49 -92.65
N GLU A 131 -13.89 32.32 -92.06
CA GLU A 131 -14.09 32.14 -90.61
C GLU A 131 -12.71 32.05 -89.92
N VAL A 132 -12.48 32.89 -88.92
CA VAL A 132 -11.30 32.81 -88.05
C VAL A 132 -11.75 32.24 -86.72
N SER A 133 -11.40 30.99 -86.44
CA SER A 133 -11.69 30.34 -85.15
C SER A 133 -10.48 30.37 -84.23
N VAL A 134 -10.55 31.15 -83.15
CA VAL A 134 -9.50 31.19 -82.13
C VAL A 134 -9.81 30.19 -81.01
N GLN A 135 -8.88 29.27 -80.77
CA GLN A 135 -8.95 28.25 -79.72
C GLN A 135 -8.10 28.63 -78.51
N GLU A 136 -8.58 28.31 -77.32
CA GLU A 136 -7.78 28.41 -76.09
C GLU A 136 -7.04 27.10 -75.86
N LYS A 137 -5.75 27.20 -75.51
CA LYS A 137 -4.97 26.04 -75.09
C LYS A 137 -5.47 25.55 -73.74
N LEU A 138 -5.54 24.24 -73.59
CA LEU A 138 -5.79 23.58 -72.32
C LEU A 138 -4.66 23.93 -71.34
N MET A 139 -5.02 24.40 -70.16
CA MET A 139 -4.09 24.72 -69.08
C MET A 139 -4.68 24.32 -67.74
N VAL A 140 -3.80 23.90 -66.82
CA VAL A 140 -4.16 23.69 -65.41
C VAL A 140 -4.31 25.05 -64.75
N SER A 141 -5.52 25.39 -64.31
CA SER A 141 -5.83 26.62 -63.59
C SER A 141 -5.54 26.48 -62.10
N ARG A 142 -5.80 25.30 -61.52
CA ARG A 142 -5.46 24.97 -60.13
C ARG A 142 -4.77 23.60 -60.06
N PRO A 143 -3.45 23.56 -59.78
CA PRO A 143 -2.73 22.30 -59.70
C PRO A 143 -3.03 21.54 -58.41
N CYS A 144 -2.81 20.23 -58.48
CA CYS A 144 -2.70 19.32 -57.36
C CYS A 144 -1.72 19.87 -56.29
N VAL A 145 -2.00 19.67 -55.01
CA VAL A 145 -1.12 20.08 -53.90
C VAL A 145 -0.72 18.86 -53.07
N ASP A 146 0.54 18.81 -52.63
CA ASP A 146 1.04 17.77 -51.75
C ASP A 146 0.23 17.71 -50.44
N VAL A 147 -0.08 16.51 -49.99
CA VAL A 147 -0.90 16.28 -48.81
C VAL A 147 -0.22 15.32 -47.86
N LYS A 148 -0.25 15.69 -46.58
CA LYS A 148 0.23 14.88 -45.48
C LYS A 148 -0.95 14.56 -44.57
N VAL A 149 -1.25 13.28 -44.42
CA VAL A 149 -2.37 12.80 -43.60
C VAL A 149 -1.90 11.71 -42.64
N TYR A 150 -2.71 11.42 -41.64
CA TYR A 150 -2.50 10.26 -40.77
C TYR A 150 -3.39 9.10 -41.21
N GLY A 151 -3.00 7.88 -40.86
CA GLY A 151 -3.77 6.68 -41.20
C GLY A 151 -5.26 6.81 -40.83
N GLU A 152 -6.12 6.22 -41.66
CA GLU A 152 -7.60 6.32 -41.58
C GLU A 152 -8.22 7.68 -41.94
N GLN A 153 -7.44 8.75 -42.14
CA GLN A 153 -7.96 10.00 -42.69
C GLN A 153 -8.19 9.90 -44.20
N ASP A 154 -9.09 10.73 -44.73
CA ASP A 154 -9.32 10.81 -46.18
C ASP A 154 -8.25 11.68 -46.85
N VAL A 155 -7.71 11.22 -47.98
CA VAL A 155 -6.86 12.03 -48.88
C VAL A 155 -7.75 12.65 -49.96
N ILE A 156 -7.58 13.95 -50.22
CA ILE A 156 -8.31 14.67 -51.28
C ILE A 156 -7.28 15.43 -52.13
N LEU A 157 -7.23 15.10 -53.41
CA LEU A 157 -6.43 15.81 -54.42
C LEU A 157 -7.38 16.43 -55.43
N THR A 158 -7.15 17.69 -55.77
CA THR A 158 -7.99 18.44 -56.71
C THR A 158 -7.14 19.05 -57.82
N CYS A 159 -7.60 18.93 -59.06
CA CYS A 159 -7.04 19.57 -60.24
C CYS A 159 -8.15 20.32 -60.97
N GLU A 160 -7.92 21.58 -61.31
CA GLU A 160 -8.85 22.38 -62.11
C GLU A 160 -8.17 22.83 -63.41
N VAL A 161 -8.92 22.89 -64.51
CA VAL A 161 -8.44 23.37 -65.82
C VAL A 161 -9.33 24.50 -66.35
N ASN A 162 -8.89 25.19 -67.41
CA ASN A 162 -9.66 26.29 -68.01
C ASN A 162 -10.84 25.85 -68.90
N ARG A 163 -11.11 24.54 -69.04
CA ARG A 163 -12.09 23.99 -69.99
C ARG A 163 -12.94 22.88 -69.38
N GLU A 164 -14.25 22.95 -69.56
CA GLU A 164 -15.21 21.96 -69.03
C GLU A 164 -15.34 20.69 -69.89
N ASP A 165 -14.93 20.73 -71.16
CA ASP A 165 -14.98 19.58 -72.07
C ASP A 165 -13.86 18.55 -71.82
N ALA A 166 -13.02 18.79 -70.83
CA ALA A 166 -11.89 17.95 -70.46
C ALA A 166 -12.31 16.76 -69.57
N ARG A 167 -11.48 15.71 -69.56
CA ARG A 167 -11.60 14.55 -68.67
C ARG A 167 -10.25 14.24 -68.02
N ALA A 168 -10.27 13.80 -66.77
CA ALA A 168 -9.06 13.43 -66.04
C ALA A 168 -8.88 11.92 -65.91
N GLU A 169 -7.63 11.48 -65.99
CA GLU A 169 -7.16 10.14 -65.59
C GLU A 169 -6.16 10.30 -64.46
N TRP A 170 -6.34 9.55 -63.38
CA TRP A 170 -5.45 9.57 -62.23
C TRP A 170 -4.49 8.38 -62.28
N THR A 171 -3.21 8.64 -62.05
CA THR A 171 -2.21 7.58 -61.90
C THR A 171 -1.48 7.76 -60.58
N LYS A 172 -1.01 6.65 -60.01
CA LYS A 172 -0.13 6.63 -58.85
C LYS A 172 1.16 5.93 -59.23
N ASP A 173 2.29 6.61 -59.07
CA ASP A 173 3.62 6.08 -59.41
C ASP A 173 3.68 5.50 -60.85
N GLY A 174 2.92 6.10 -61.76
CA GLY A 174 2.81 5.69 -63.17
C GLY A 174 1.75 4.62 -63.48
N GLN A 175 1.09 4.03 -62.47
CA GLN A 175 0.01 3.06 -62.66
C GLN A 175 -1.37 3.74 -62.65
N LEU A 176 -2.21 3.44 -63.65
CA LEU A 176 -3.58 3.96 -63.73
C LEU A 176 -4.42 3.47 -62.55
N LEU A 177 -5.08 4.41 -61.87
CA LEU A 177 -6.02 4.13 -60.79
C LEU A 177 -7.40 3.81 -61.39
N ALA A 178 -8.06 2.79 -60.84
CA ALA A 178 -9.44 2.49 -61.15
C ALA A 178 -10.35 3.01 -60.04
N GLU A 179 -11.51 3.52 -60.42
CA GLU A 179 -12.56 3.89 -59.46
C GLU A 179 -13.11 2.62 -58.79
N GLY A 180 -13.31 2.66 -57.47
CA GLY A 180 -13.80 1.54 -56.68
C GLY A 180 -13.01 1.31 -55.38
N GLY A 181 -13.60 0.53 -54.48
CA GLY A 181 -13.01 0.27 -53.16
C GLY A 181 -12.95 1.55 -52.31
N ASN A 182 -11.74 1.95 -51.92
CA ASN A 182 -11.49 3.18 -51.17
C ASN A 182 -11.21 4.40 -52.06
N ILE A 183 -11.14 4.24 -53.37
CA ILE A 183 -10.86 5.32 -54.33
C ILE A 183 -12.16 5.83 -54.95
N ILE A 184 -12.36 7.15 -54.90
CA ILE A 184 -13.50 7.86 -55.50
C ILE A 184 -12.94 8.96 -56.41
N MET A 185 -13.47 9.06 -57.61
CA MET A 185 -13.09 10.09 -58.58
C MET A 185 -14.33 10.91 -58.95
N GLU A 186 -14.28 12.21 -58.74
CA GLU A 186 -15.40 13.11 -58.98
C GLU A 186 -15.01 14.19 -59.99
N GLN A 187 -15.94 14.54 -60.89
CA GLN A 187 -15.79 15.67 -61.80
C GLN A 187 -16.96 16.64 -61.59
N ARG A 188 -16.64 17.91 -61.35
CA ARG A 188 -17.62 19.00 -61.26
C ARG A 188 -17.22 20.12 -62.23
N GLY A 189 -17.79 20.10 -63.43
CA GLY A 189 -17.41 21.02 -64.50
C GLY A 189 -15.97 20.81 -64.93
N ASN A 190 -15.13 21.82 -64.69
CA ASN A 190 -13.69 21.85 -64.98
C ASN A 190 -12.80 21.41 -63.79
N GLU A 191 -13.39 21.02 -62.65
CA GLU A 191 -12.69 20.54 -61.45
C GLU A 191 -12.75 19.00 -61.38
N PHE A 192 -11.60 18.37 -61.14
CA PHE A 192 -11.42 16.93 -61.01
C PHE A 192 -10.86 16.61 -59.63
N THR A 193 -11.52 15.75 -58.87
CA THR A 193 -11.14 15.38 -57.51
C THR A 193 -10.89 13.87 -57.41
N LEU A 194 -9.74 13.51 -56.83
CA LEU A 194 -9.42 12.16 -56.38
C LEU A 194 -9.51 12.11 -54.87
N LYS A 195 -10.40 11.25 -54.35
CA LYS A 195 -10.56 11.01 -52.92
C LYS A 195 -10.18 9.57 -52.59
N ILE A 196 -9.27 9.39 -51.63
CA ILE A 196 -8.90 8.08 -51.09
C ILE A 196 -9.40 8.01 -49.65
N LYS A 197 -10.35 7.12 -49.39
CA LYS A 197 -10.93 6.92 -48.05
C LYS A 197 -10.01 6.09 -47.18
N GLN A 198 -9.97 6.42 -45.88
CA GLN A 198 -9.23 5.65 -44.87
C GLN A 198 -7.79 5.32 -45.26
N ALA A 199 -6.99 6.36 -45.49
CA ALA A 199 -5.63 6.24 -46.01
C ALA A 199 -4.77 5.23 -45.26
N GLN A 200 -3.98 4.46 -46.01
CA GLN A 200 -3.06 3.43 -45.52
C GLN A 200 -1.63 3.78 -45.91
N LYS A 201 -0.62 3.18 -45.26
CA LYS A 201 0.79 3.36 -45.66
C LYS A 201 1.05 2.99 -47.11
N SER A 202 0.28 2.04 -47.65
CA SER A 202 0.37 1.67 -49.06
C SER A 202 -0.02 2.81 -50.00
N ASP A 203 -0.77 3.83 -49.55
CA ASP A 203 -1.22 4.98 -50.36
C ASP A 203 -0.15 6.07 -50.52
N ASN A 204 1.00 5.94 -49.85
CA ASN A 204 2.17 6.79 -50.11
C ASN A 204 2.58 6.70 -51.59
N GLY A 205 2.91 7.84 -52.20
CA GLY A 205 3.38 7.88 -53.59
C GLY A 205 3.18 9.25 -54.25
N ILE A 206 3.54 9.33 -55.53
CA ILE A 206 3.28 10.51 -56.37
C ILE A 206 2.06 10.23 -57.24
N TYR A 207 1.04 11.06 -57.07
CA TYR A 207 -0.18 10.99 -57.85
C TYR A 207 -0.12 12.00 -58.99
N PHE A 208 -0.47 11.58 -60.20
CA PHE A 208 -0.60 12.46 -61.35
C PHE A 208 -2.06 12.53 -61.79
N CYS A 209 -2.54 13.76 -62.00
CA CYS A 209 -3.77 14.03 -62.73
C CYS A 209 -3.41 14.33 -64.18
N LEU A 210 -3.75 13.46 -65.11
CA LEU A 210 -3.61 13.67 -66.54
C LEU A 210 -4.95 14.12 -67.10
N VAL A 211 -5.06 15.39 -67.45
CA VAL A 211 -6.29 15.98 -68.02
C VAL A 211 -6.16 16.03 -69.53
N LYS A 212 -7.15 15.46 -70.23
CA LYS A 212 -7.22 15.37 -71.69
C LYS A 212 -8.43 16.13 -72.21
N SER A 213 -8.25 16.96 -73.24
CA SER A 213 -9.34 17.57 -74.01
C SER A 213 -8.97 17.56 -75.50
N GLN A 214 -9.80 16.93 -76.32
CA GLN A 214 -9.56 16.75 -77.75
C GLN A 214 -8.17 16.15 -78.03
N ASN A 215 -7.24 16.92 -78.62
CA ASN A 215 -5.87 16.50 -78.94
C ASN A 215 -4.82 17.08 -77.97
N GLU A 216 -5.25 17.66 -76.86
CA GLU A 216 -4.39 18.31 -75.87
C GLU A 216 -4.41 17.59 -74.53
N ASN A 217 -3.24 17.53 -73.90
CA ASN A 217 -3.06 16.92 -72.59
C ASN A 217 -2.26 17.86 -71.69
N VAL A 218 -2.71 18.03 -70.45
CA VAL A 218 -1.96 18.71 -69.39
C VAL A 218 -1.90 17.80 -68.16
N LYS A 219 -0.91 18.02 -67.30
CA LYS A 219 -0.75 17.22 -66.08
C LYS A 219 -0.39 18.07 -64.86
N CYS A 220 -0.87 17.67 -63.69
CA CYS A 220 -0.30 18.06 -62.39
C CYS A 220 0.09 16.81 -61.59
N SER A 221 0.89 17.03 -60.55
CA SER A 221 1.29 15.98 -59.62
C SER A 221 1.20 16.48 -58.18
N ALA A 222 0.91 15.56 -57.26
CA ALA A 222 0.99 15.78 -55.83
C ALA A 222 1.59 14.55 -55.13
N GLN A 223 2.42 14.78 -54.13
CA GLN A 223 2.91 13.76 -53.22
C GLN A 223 1.90 13.53 -52.10
N VAL A 224 1.54 12.27 -51.87
CA VAL A 224 0.73 11.85 -50.72
C VAL A 224 1.66 11.18 -49.70
N LEU A 225 1.68 11.73 -48.48
CA LEU A 225 2.41 11.17 -47.34
C LEU A 225 1.44 10.76 -46.22
N VAL A 226 1.27 9.45 -46.02
CA VAL A 226 0.47 8.84 -44.95
C VAL A 226 1.39 8.46 -43.79
N GLN A 227 1.22 9.15 -42.66
CA GLN A 227 1.90 8.85 -41.41
C GLN A 227 1.09 7.88 -40.53
N ASP A 228 1.77 7.21 -39.60
CA ASP A 228 1.12 6.30 -38.66
C ASP A 228 0.09 7.04 -37.80
N LYS A 229 -1.10 6.46 -37.62
CA LYS A 229 -2.14 6.93 -36.69
C LYS A 229 -1.60 7.00 -35.26
N LEU A 230 -2.13 7.91 -34.44
CA LEU A 230 -1.72 8.03 -33.05
C LEU A 230 -2.05 6.73 -32.31
N MET A 231 -1.05 6.15 -31.65
CA MET A 231 -1.21 4.91 -30.89
C MET A 231 -0.35 4.95 -29.62
N VAL A 232 -0.85 4.30 -28.58
CA VAL A 232 -0.10 4.04 -27.35
C VAL A 232 0.92 2.94 -27.64
N SER A 233 2.21 3.27 -27.60
CA SER A 233 3.32 2.33 -27.79
C SER A 233 3.67 1.60 -26.49
N ARG A 234 3.57 2.28 -25.34
CA ARG A 234 3.74 1.68 -24.00
C ARG A 234 2.58 2.11 -23.11
N PRO A 235 1.61 1.21 -22.81
CA PRO A 235 0.50 1.56 -21.96
C PRO A 235 0.95 1.69 -20.50
N CYS A 236 0.23 2.52 -19.76
CA CYS A 236 0.30 2.54 -18.32
C CYS A 236 -0.17 1.18 -17.77
N MET A 237 0.55 0.67 -16.76
CA MET A 237 0.33 -0.66 -16.18
C MET A 237 -0.18 -0.52 -14.74
N ASP A 238 -0.99 -1.47 -14.29
CA ASP A 238 -1.46 -1.53 -12.91
C ASP A 238 -0.28 -1.57 -11.93
N VAL A 239 -0.34 -0.75 -10.88
CA VAL A 239 0.71 -0.66 -9.86
C VAL A 239 0.12 -0.96 -8.49
N LYS A 240 0.72 -1.95 -7.81
CA LYS A 240 0.56 -2.16 -6.37
C LYS A 240 1.75 -1.54 -5.66
N GLY A 241 1.51 -0.59 -4.76
CA GLY A 241 2.54 0.13 -4.03
C GLY A 241 2.25 0.21 -2.53
N TYR A 242 3.25 0.62 -1.75
CA TYR A 242 3.09 0.78 -0.31
C TYR A 242 2.95 2.24 0.09
N GLY A 243 2.18 2.49 1.15
CA GLY A 243 2.03 3.83 1.73
C GLY A 243 3.37 4.52 1.97
N GLY A 244 3.51 5.76 1.54
CA GLY A 244 4.73 6.57 1.67
C GLY A 244 5.79 6.34 0.59
N GLN A 245 5.62 5.36 -0.30
CA GLN A 245 6.47 5.22 -1.51
C GLN A 245 5.91 6.04 -2.67
N ASP A 246 6.78 6.35 -3.63
CA ASP A 246 6.35 7.00 -4.85
C ASP A 246 5.78 5.97 -5.84
N VAL A 247 4.59 6.24 -6.39
CA VAL A 247 3.97 5.45 -7.46
C VAL A 247 4.21 6.17 -8.79
N ILE A 248 4.64 5.44 -9.81
CA ILE A 248 4.96 5.99 -11.13
C ILE A 248 4.12 5.24 -12.18
N LEU A 249 3.34 6.00 -12.95
CA LEU A 249 2.66 5.52 -14.15
C LEU A 249 3.30 6.17 -15.36
N THR A 250 3.55 5.38 -16.40
CA THR A 250 4.12 5.89 -17.64
C THR A 250 3.28 5.46 -18.83
N CYS A 251 3.03 6.41 -19.73
CA CYS A 251 2.36 6.20 -21.01
C CYS A 251 3.29 6.72 -22.12
N GLU A 252 3.54 5.91 -23.13
CA GLU A 252 4.33 6.31 -24.29
C GLU A 252 3.48 6.17 -25.56
N VAL A 253 3.62 7.11 -26.50
CA VAL A 253 2.94 7.09 -27.80
C VAL A 253 3.92 7.11 -28.96
N ASN A 254 3.48 6.82 -30.18
CA ASN A 254 4.34 6.86 -31.36
C ASN A 254 4.67 8.27 -31.91
N ARG A 255 4.25 9.35 -31.25
CA ARG A 255 4.37 10.73 -31.74
C ARG A 255 4.87 11.72 -30.69
N VAL A 256 5.90 12.48 -31.04
CA VAL A 256 6.54 13.48 -30.16
C VAL A 256 5.79 14.82 -30.08
N ASP A 257 4.93 15.14 -31.05
CA ASP A 257 4.10 16.36 -31.08
C ASP A 257 2.79 16.20 -30.27
N SER A 258 2.84 15.38 -29.23
CA SER A 258 1.67 14.99 -28.43
C SER A 258 1.72 15.65 -27.04
N THR A 259 0.55 15.85 -26.43
CA THR A 259 0.39 16.31 -25.05
C THR A 259 -0.53 15.37 -24.28
N ALA A 260 -0.34 15.21 -22.96
CA ALA A 260 -1.16 14.33 -22.14
C ALA A 260 -1.92 15.08 -21.05
N GLU A 261 -3.14 14.61 -20.77
CA GLU A 261 -3.93 14.95 -19.60
C GLU A 261 -4.14 13.69 -18.76
N TRP A 262 -3.91 13.78 -17.46
CA TRP A 262 -4.13 12.67 -16.54
C TRP A 262 -5.45 12.82 -15.80
N THR A 263 -6.18 11.73 -15.66
CA THR A 263 -7.39 11.66 -14.82
C THR A 263 -7.24 10.59 -13.76
N LYS A 264 -7.93 10.76 -12.63
CA LYS A 264 -8.16 9.74 -11.62
C LYS A 264 -9.66 9.56 -11.47
N ASP A 265 -10.16 8.35 -11.63
CA ASP A 265 -11.59 8.01 -11.56
C ASP A 265 -12.42 8.96 -12.43
N ASP A 266 -11.94 9.20 -13.66
CA ASP A 266 -12.47 10.11 -14.67
C ASP A 266 -12.49 11.61 -14.30
N GLN A 267 -11.89 12.02 -13.18
CA GLN A 267 -11.67 13.43 -12.82
C GLN A 267 -10.29 13.91 -13.24
N LEU A 268 -10.21 15.08 -13.88
CA LEU A 268 -8.95 15.68 -14.31
C LEU A 268 -8.04 15.98 -13.11
N LEU A 269 -6.80 15.49 -13.17
CA LEU A 269 -5.79 15.79 -12.17
C LEU A 269 -5.10 17.11 -12.52
N ALA A 270 -4.85 17.93 -11.50
CA ALA A 270 -4.00 19.10 -11.61
C ALA A 270 -2.61 18.79 -11.07
N GLU A 271 -1.59 19.40 -11.67
CA GLU A 271 -0.23 19.35 -11.13
C GLU A 271 -0.15 20.11 -9.79
N GLY A 272 0.52 19.53 -8.80
CA GLY A 272 0.66 20.10 -7.46
C GLY A 272 0.38 19.11 -6.33
N GLY A 273 0.75 19.49 -5.10
CA GLY A 273 0.63 18.62 -3.93
C GLY A 273 1.56 17.40 -4.03
N ASN A 274 0.98 16.20 -3.99
CA ASN A 274 1.70 14.94 -4.17
C ASN A 274 1.79 14.48 -5.64
N ILE A 275 1.16 15.19 -6.59
CA ILE A 275 1.13 14.81 -8.00
C ILE A 275 2.17 15.61 -8.80
N ILE A 276 3.00 14.88 -9.54
CA ILE A 276 3.96 15.43 -10.51
C ILE A 276 3.70 14.80 -11.87
N MET A 277 3.68 15.64 -12.90
CA MET A 277 3.50 15.20 -14.29
C MET A 277 4.73 15.64 -15.08
N GLU A 278 5.38 14.67 -15.74
CA GLU A 278 6.59 14.91 -16.53
C GLU A 278 6.36 14.44 -17.96
N GLN A 279 6.95 15.16 -18.91
CA GLN A 279 6.96 14.77 -20.32
C GLN A 279 8.39 14.77 -20.84
N GLN A 280 8.81 13.64 -21.43
CA GLN A 280 10.07 13.50 -22.14
C GLN A 280 9.81 13.02 -23.57
N GLY A 281 9.70 13.97 -24.51
CA GLY A 281 9.36 13.66 -25.90
C GLY A 281 7.94 13.08 -26.02
N ASN A 282 7.86 11.80 -26.38
CA ASN A 282 6.63 11.01 -26.55
C ASN A 282 6.27 10.17 -25.30
N GLU A 283 7.02 10.28 -24.21
CA GLU A 283 6.78 9.60 -22.94
C GLU A 283 6.17 10.59 -21.93
N PHE A 284 5.06 10.19 -21.31
CA PHE A 284 4.32 10.94 -20.29
C PHE A 284 4.31 10.15 -18.99
N THR A 285 4.77 10.78 -17.92
CA THR A 285 4.90 10.14 -16.60
C THR A 285 4.06 10.89 -15.57
N LEU A 286 3.24 10.16 -14.83
CA LEU A 286 2.57 10.62 -13.61
C LEU A 286 3.27 10.00 -12.41
N ARG A 287 3.79 10.84 -11.53
CA ARG A 287 4.40 10.43 -10.26
C ARG A 287 3.55 10.92 -9.09
N ILE A 288 3.07 9.98 -8.30
CA ILE A 288 2.37 10.22 -7.03
C ILE A 288 3.42 10.08 -5.92
N LYS A 289 3.84 11.18 -5.31
CA LYS A 289 4.81 11.21 -4.22
C LYS A 289 4.18 10.74 -2.91
N GLN A 290 4.91 9.93 -2.13
CA GLN A 290 4.46 9.47 -0.81
C GLN A 290 3.00 9.00 -0.82
N ALA A 291 2.69 8.04 -1.69
CA ALA A 291 1.33 7.61 -1.99
C ALA A 291 0.57 7.20 -0.71
N GLN A 292 -0.72 7.49 -0.67
CA GLN A 292 -1.62 7.22 0.44
C GLN A 292 -2.79 6.33 -0.01
N MET A 293 -3.52 5.73 0.93
CA MET A 293 -4.70 4.91 0.63
C MET A 293 -5.76 5.69 -0.18
N SER A 294 -5.86 7.00 0.02
CA SER A 294 -6.74 7.88 -0.76
C SER A 294 -6.34 7.99 -2.22
N ASP A 295 -5.10 7.66 -2.59
CA ASP A 295 -4.61 7.69 -3.97
C ASP A 295 -5.08 6.47 -4.78
N ASN A 296 -5.72 5.48 -4.16
CA ASN A 296 -6.32 4.34 -4.85
C ASN A 296 -7.36 4.80 -5.87
N GLY A 297 -7.34 4.19 -7.06
CA GLY A 297 -8.25 4.53 -8.14
C GLY A 297 -7.74 4.10 -9.51
N VAL A 298 -8.55 4.37 -10.54
CA VAL A 298 -8.18 4.16 -11.94
C VAL A 298 -7.59 5.45 -12.49
N TYR A 299 -6.30 5.41 -12.83
CA TYR A 299 -5.62 6.53 -13.46
C TYR A 299 -5.62 6.35 -14.97
N SER A 300 -5.92 7.41 -15.70
CA SER A 300 -5.91 7.37 -17.16
C SER A 300 -5.05 8.47 -17.75
N CYS A 301 -4.23 8.12 -18.73
CA CYS A 301 -3.48 9.06 -19.55
C CYS A 301 -4.24 9.27 -20.85
N LEU A 302 -4.80 10.46 -21.06
CA LEU A 302 -5.41 10.88 -22.31
C LEU A 302 -4.39 11.68 -23.12
N VAL A 303 -3.83 11.08 -24.16
CA VAL A 303 -2.86 11.72 -25.04
C VAL A 303 -3.58 12.30 -26.26
N LYS A 304 -3.30 13.57 -26.55
CA LYS A 304 -3.85 14.33 -27.68
C LYS A 304 -2.72 14.72 -28.63
N SER A 305 -2.91 14.49 -29.92
CA SER A 305 -2.02 14.96 -30.99
C SER A 305 -2.87 15.45 -32.15
N GLN A 306 -2.84 16.77 -32.41
CA GLN A 306 -3.67 17.43 -33.42
C GLN A 306 -5.17 17.12 -33.21
N ASN A 307 -5.78 16.33 -34.09
CA ASN A 307 -7.20 15.95 -34.05
C ASN A 307 -7.44 14.50 -33.59
N GLU A 308 -6.40 13.81 -33.09
CA GLU A 308 -6.47 12.43 -32.62
C GLU A 308 -6.20 12.31 -31.13
N ASN A 309 -6.92 11.41 -30.47
CA ASN A 309 -6.79 11.15 -29.04
C ASN A 309 -6.67 9.65 -28.78
N VAL A 310 -5.79 9.26 -27.85
CA VAL A 310 -5.70 7.87 -27.35
C VAL A 310 -5.68 7.88 -25.83
N LYS A 311 -6.21 6.82 -25.21
CA LYS A 311 -6.28 6.66 -23.75
C LYS A 311 -5.63 5.35 -23.34
N CYS A 312 -4.81 5.37 -22.29
CA CYS A 312 -4.47 4.17 -21.50
C CYS A 312 -5.00 4.36 -20.07
N SER A 313 -5.27 3.26 -19.37
CA SER A 313 -5.70 3.28 -17.97
C SER A 313 -4.97 2.22 -17.17
N ALA A 314 -4.71 2.52 -15.90
CA ALA A 314 -4.06 1.63 -14.94
C ALA A 314 -4.71 1.76 -13.56
N GLN A 315 -4.85 0.65 -12.86
CA GLN A 315 -5.27 0.60 -11.46
C GLN A 315 -4.08 0.90 -10.55
N VAL A 316 -4.22 1.90 -9.68
CA VAL A 316 -3.29 2.12 -8.57
C VAL A 316 -3.92 1.57 -7.29
N LEU A 317 -3.18 0.69 -6.63
CA LEU A 317 -3.52 0.13 -5.33
C LEU A 317 -2.36 0.35 -4.35
N VAL A 318 -2.50 1.37 -3.52
CA VAL A 318 -1.71 1.64 -2.33
C VAL A 318 -2.26 0.82 -1.17
N GLN A 319 -1.37 0.15 -0.46
CA GLN A 319 -1.65 -0.59 0.75
C GLN A 319 -0.58 -0.30 1.80
N ASP A 320 -0.90 -0.36 3.09
CA ASP A 320 0.16 -0.39 4.12
C ASP A 320 1.17 -1.54 3.89
N LYS A 321 2.41 -1.31 4.30
CA LYS A 321 3.41 -2.36 4.37
C LYS A 321 3.05 -3.38 5.47
N LEU A 322 3.33 -4.66 5.27
CA LEU A 322 3.24 -5.65 6.34
C LEU A 322 4.20 -5.30 7.47
N MET A 323 3.68 -5.24 8.70
CA MET A 323 4.45 -4.86 9.89
C MET A 323 3.94 -5.58 11.13
N VAL A 324 4.89 -5.95 12.00
CA VAL A 324 4.61 -6.52 13.32
C VAL A 324 4.06 -5.41 14.21
N SER A 325 2.79 -5.51 14.58
CA SER A 325 2.11 -4.56 15.47
C SER A 325 2.34 -4.90 16.94
N ARG A 326 2.48 -6.19 17.26
CA ARG A 326 2.88 -6.66 18.59
C ARG A 326 3.93 -7.77 18.48
N PRO A 327 5.19 -7.49 18.86
CA PRO A 327 6.24 -8.50 18.78
C PRO A 327 6.08 -9.58 19.84
N CYS A 328 6.67 -10.74 19.57
CA CYS A 328 6.93 -11.75 20.58
C CYS A 328 7.82 -11.16 21.68
N MET A 329 7.59 -11.61 22.92
CA MET A 329 8.34 -11.21 24.10
C MET A 329 8.98 -12.44 24.72
N ASP A 330 10.20 -12.29 25.25
CA ASP A 330 10.90 -13.37 25.93
C ASP A 330 10.08 -13.91 27.12
N VAL A 331 10.07 -15.23 27.29
CA VAL A 331 9.30 -15.89 28.35
C VAL A 331 10.20 -16.82 29.17
N LYS A 332 10.02 -16.75 30.49
CA LYS A 332 10.57 -17.71 31.45
C LYS A 332 9.48 -18.71 31.85
N GLY A 333 9.69 -19.97 31.52
CA GLY A 333 8.81 -21.08 31.90
C GLY A 333 9.43 -21.95 32.99
N TYR A 334 8.59 -22.66 33.74
CA TYR A 334 9.04 -23.70 34.66
C TYR A 334 8.63 -25.08 34.13
N GLY A 335 9.48 -26.08 34.34
CA GLY A 335 9.26 -27.45 33.87
C GLY A 335 7.84 -27.95 34.18
N GLY A 336 7.13 -28.42 33.16
CA GLY A 336 5.76 -28.92 33.28
C GLY A 336 4.64 -27.87 33.20
N GLN A 337 4.95 -26.58 33.06
CA GLN A 337 3.97 -25.53 32.77
C GLN A 337 3.77 -25.31 31.26
N ASP A 338 2.72 -24.60 30.87
CA ASP A 338 2.53 -24.18 29.49
C ASP A 338 3.17 -22.79 29.28
N VAL A 339 3.85 -22.59 28.14
CA VAL A 339 4.40 -21.30 27.68
C VAL A 339 3.63 -20.86 26.44
N ILE A 340 3.35 -19.55 26.34
CA ILE A 340 2.60 -18.95 25.23
C ILE A 340 3.41 -17.79 24.65
N LEU A 341 3.68 -17.85 23.36
CA LEU A 341 4.21 -16.75 22.56
C LEU A 341 3.09 -16.18 21.68
N THR A 342 3.12 -14.88 21.46
CA THR A 342 2.12 -14.17 20.65
C THR A 342 2.81 -13.18 19.73
N CYS A 343 2.41 -13.17 18.47
CA CYS A 343 2.79 -12.19 17.46
C CYS A 343 1.51 -11.61 16.85
N GLU A 344 1.42 -10.29 16.71
CA GLU A 344 0.32 -9.64 15.99
C GLU A 344 0.89 -8.77 14.86
N VAL A 345 0.19 -8.71 13.73
CA VAL A 345 0.54 -7.87 12.57
C VAL A 345 -0.59 -6.91 12.19
N ASN A 346 -0.34 -5.97 11.28
CA ASN A 346 -1.35 -5.03 10.79
C ASN A 346 -2.27 -5.58 9.68
N ARG A 347 -2.19 -6.87 9.36
CA ARG A 347 -2.89 -7.54 8.26
C ARG A 347 -3.63 -8.79 8.73
N VAL A 348 -4.90 -8.92 8.36
CA VAL A 348 -5.79 -10.02 8.79
C VAL A 348 -5.72 -11.23 7.85
N ASP A 349 -5.30 -11.01 6.61
CA ASP A 349 -5.08 -12.00 5.56
C ASP A 349 -3.71 -12.69 5.67
N ALA A 350 -2.85 -12.24 6.59
CA ALA A 350 -1.53 -12.79 6.80
C ALA A 350 -1.58 -14.21 7.40
N THR A 351 -0.58 -15.02 7.07
CA THR A 351 -0.35 -16.35 7.63
C THR A 351 0.99 -16.39 8.35
N ALA A 352 1.15 -17.29 9.32
CA ALA A 352 2.38 -17.40 10.09
C ALA A 352 2.91 -18.83 10.14
N GLU A 353 4.23 -18.94 10.06
CA GLU A 353 5.01 -20.15 10.33
C GLU A 353 5.85 -19.90 11.60
N TRP A 354 5.98 -20.89 12.47
CA TRP A 354 6.83 -20.79 13.65
C TRP A 354 8.11 -21.57 13.44
N MET A 355 9.22 -21.01 13.89
CA MET A 355 10.54 -21.64 13.87
C MET A 355 11.09 -21.71 15.29
N LYS A 356 11.84 -22.77 15.59
CA LYS A 356 12.67 -22.88 16.78
C LYS A 356 14.12 -23.05 16.32
N ASP A 357 15.02 -22.17 16.77
CA ASP A 357 16.44 -22.20 16.43
C ASP A 357 16.68 -22.35 14.91
N ASP A 358 15.99 -21.51 14.14
CA ASP A 358 15.97 -21.47 12.66
C ASP A 358 15.41 -22.73 11.95
N GLN A 359 14.78 -23.66 12.68
CA GLN A 359 14.11 -24.83 12.11
C GLN A 359 12.60 -24.69 12.18
N LEU A 360 11.90 -25.05 11.09
CA LEU A 360 10.44 -25.00 11.03
C LEU A 360 9.84 -25.93 12.09
N LEU A 361 9.00 -25.36 12.95
CA LEU A 361 8.32 -26.07 14.02
C LEU A 361 7.00 -26.65 13.48
N ALA A 362 6.73 -27.91 13.75
CA ALA A 362 5.48 -28.57 13.36
C ALA A 362 4.49 -28.64 14.54
N GLU A 363 3.19 -28.58 14.24
CA GLU A 363 2.16 -28.83 15.24
C GLU A 363 2.25 -30.26 15.80
N SER A 364 2.01 -30.39 17.10
CA SER A 364 2.00 -31.67 17.79
C SER A 364 1.05 -31.64 18.99
N ARG A 365 1.00 -32.72 19.79
CA ARG A 365 0.17 -32.75 21.01
C ARG A 365 0.63 -31.70 22.04
N ASP A 366 1.93 -31.42 22.07
CA ASP A 366 2.57 -30.52 23.02
C ASP A 366 2.88 -29.14 22.42
N VAL A 367 2.81 -28.98 21.08
CA VAL A 367 2.99 -27.69 20.39
C VAL A 367 1.73 -27.35 19.62
N VAL A 368 0.99 -26.33 20.06
CA VAL A 368 -0.27 -25.89 19.45
C VAL A 368 -0.07 -24.51 18.86
N MET A 369 -0.47 -24.33 17.60
CA MET A 369 -0.44 -23.04 16.91
C MET A 369 -1.87 -22.59 16.65
N GLU A 370 -2.19 -21.34 16.96
CA GLU A 370 -3.53 -20.78 16.78
C GLU A 370 -3.46 -19.43 16.06
N GLN A 371 -4.38 -19.21 15.13
CA GLN A 371 -4.57 -17.94 14.45
C GLN A 371 -5.96 -17.39 14.74
N GLN A 372 -6.01 -16.13 15.18
CA GLN A 372 -7.25 -15.36 15.36
C GLN A 372 -7.10 -14.03 14.62
N GLY A 373 -7.55 -13.98 13.36
CA GLY A 373 -7.37 -12.82 12.50
C GLY A 373 -5.88 -12.53 12.27
N ASN A 374 -5.43 -11.36 12.75
CA ASN A 374 -4.05 -10.89 12.65
C ASN A 374 -3.14 -11.29 13.84
N LYS A 375 -3.65 -12.13 14.76
CA LYS A 375 -2.94 -12.61 15.94
C LYS A 375 -2.55 -14.08 15.78
N PHE A 376 -1.26 -14.36 15.92
CA PHE A 376 -0.66 -15.69 15.86
C PHE A 376 -0.13 -16.08 17.23
N THR A 377 -0.53 -17.25 17.72
CA THR A 377 -0.18 -17.74 19.05
C THR A 377 0.50 -19.09 18.94
N LEU A 378 1.64 -19.25 19.60
CA LEU A 378 2.32 -20.54 19.78
C LEU A 378 2.23 -20.91 21.25
N LYS A 379 1.59 -22.05 21.54
CA LYS A 379 1.47 -22.62 22.87
C LYS A 379 2.28 -23.90 22.97
N ILE A 380 3.30 -23.90 23.83
CA ILE A 380 4.12 -25.06 24.16
C ILE A 380 3.63 -25.60 25.50
N LYS A 381 3.08 -26.82 25.52
CA LYS A 381 2.52 -27.44 26.72
C LYS A 381 3.57 -28.19 27.50
N ARG A 382 3.48 -28.12 28.84
CA ARG A 382 4.33 -28.88 29.76
C ARG A 382 5.83 -28.79 29.42
N VAL A 383 6.32 -27.56 29.27
CA VAL A 383 7.67 -27.26 28.79
C VAL A 383 8.75 -28.05 29.53
N GLN A 384 9.76 -28.47 28.79
CA GLN A 384 10.94 -29.18 29.27
C GLN A 384 12.20 -28.36 28.98
N LYS A 385 13.33 -28.72 29.58
CA LYS A 385 14.60 -28.01 29.33
C LYS A 385 15.03 -28.04 27.86
N SER A 386 14.61 -29.05 27.10
CA SER A 386 14.81 -29.13 25.66
C SER A 386 14.01 -28.10 24.85
N ASP A 387 13.03 -27.43 25.45
CA ASP A 387 12.25 -26.36 24.82
C ASP A 387 12.93 -24.99 24.96
N ASP A 388 14.09 -24.90 25.63
CA ASP A 388 14.95 -23.72 25.56
C ASP A 388 15.34 -23.45 24.10
N GLY A 389 15.29 -22.18 23.71
CA GLY A 389 15.73 -21.74 22.39
C GLY A 389 15.09 -20.43 21.94
N LEU A 390 15.50 -19.99 20.76
CA LEU A 390 14.95 -18.83 20.08
C LEU A 390 13.77 -19.25 19.22
N TYR A 391 12.59 -18.69 19.51
CA TYR A 391 11.38 -18.93 18.73
C TYR A 391 11.08 -17.73 17.84
N THR A 392 10.89 -17.97 16.56
CA THR A 392 10.60 -16.93 15.56
C THR A 392 9.24 -17.16 14.92
N CYS A 393 8.36 -16.17 15.02
CA CYS A 393 7.15 -16.08 14.22
C CYS A 393 7.49 -15.41 12.88
N LEU A 394 7.33 -16.18 11.81
CA LEU A 394 7.52 -15.77 10.41
C LEU A 394 6.17 -15.49 9.79
N VAL A 395 5.83 -14.22 9.55
CA VAL A 395 4.52 -13.83 9.02
C VAL A 395 4.62 -13.41 7.55
N LYS A 396 3.73 -13.92 6.70
CA LYS A 396 3.70 -13.68 5.26
C LYS A 396 2.31 -13.18 4.79
N SER A 397 2.27 -12.23 3.87
CA SER A 397 1.06 -11.73 3.16
C SER A 397 1.46 -11.10 1.83
N ASP A 398 0.77 -11.41 0.73
CA ASP A 398 0.95 -10.78 -0.60
C ASP A 398 2.42 -10.56 -1.05
N ASN A 399 3.28 -11.56 -0.85
CA ASN A 399 4.73 -11.57 -1.12
C ASN A 399 5.62 -10.77 -0.16
N GLU A 400 5.07 -10.22 0.91
CA GLU A 400 5.83 -9.63 2.01
C GLU A 400 6.09 -10.66 3.13
N GLU A 401 7.19 -10.45 3.86
CA GLU A 401 7.58 -11.27 5.01
C GLU A 401 8.10 -10.37 6.13
N VAL A 402 7.64 -10.62 7.36
CA VAL A 402 8.17 -10.01 8.58
C VAL A 402 8.42 -11.07 9.64
N LYS A 403 9.36 -10.80 10.56
CA LYS A 403 9.74 -11.74 11.62
C LYS A 403 9.63 -11.08 12.98
N SER A 404 9.22 -11.85 13.98
CA SER A 404 9.34 -11.49 15.39
C SER A 404 9.89 -12.67 16.17
N SER A 405 10.90 -12.45 17.00
CA SER A 405 11.57 -13.53 17.73
C SER A 405 11.54 -13.27 19.24
N ALA A 406 11.51 -14.34 20.03
CA ALA A 406 11.55 -14.32 21.48
C ALA A 406 12.33 -15.53 22.03
N GLU A 407 13.06 -15.31 23.10
CA GLU A 407 13.77 -16.35 23.83
C GLU A 407 12.82 -17.06 24.82
N VAL A 408 12.77 -18.39 24.74
CA VAL A 408 12.11 -19.23 25.76
C VAL A 408 13.18 -19.84 26.64
N SER A 409 13.06 -19.64 27.95
CA SER A 409 13.99 -20.19 28.95
C SER A 409 13.25 -20.97 30.03
N VAL A 410 13.56 -22.26 30.17
CA VAL A 410 12.91 -23.21 31.06
C VAL A 410 13.81 -23.51 32.26
N GLN A 411 13.22 -23.43 33.45
CA GLN A 411 13.86 -23.81 34.72
C GLN A 411 13.32 -25.17 35.21
N GLU A 412 14.20 -26.08 35.62
CA GLU A 412 13.84 -27.39 36.19
C GLU A 412 13.66 -27.31 37.72
N PHE A 413 12.79 -28.16 38.28
CA PHE A 413 12.65 -28.35 39.73
C PHE A 413 13.73 -29.32 40.25
N GLU A 414 14.42 -28.99 41.35
CA GLU A 414 15.45 -29.86 41.97
C GLU A 414 14.86 -31.10 42.70
N LYS A 415 15.73 -32.09 42.94
CA LYS A 415 15.52 -33.29 43.80
C LYS A 415 15.04 -32.90 45.21
N GLU A 416 14.13 -33.69 45.79
CA GLU A 416 13.59 -33.50 47.15
C GLU A 416 14.70 -33.21 48.17
N TRP A 417 14.63 -32.06 48.84
CA TRP A 417 15.68 -31.62 49.77
C TRP A 417 15.43 -32.03 51.23
N ARG A 418 14.25 -32.57 51.56
CA ARG A 418 13.92 -33.29 52.81
C ARG A 418 12.79 -34.28 52.59
N SER A 419 12.92 -35.48 53.13
CA SER A 419 11.89 -36.52 53.06
C SER A 419 10.81 -36.30 54.13
N LEU A 420 9.54 -36.27 53.72
CA LEU A 420 8.38 -36.38 54.61
C LEU A 420 7.26 -37.17 53.93
N LYS A 421 6.79 -38.25 54.57
CA LYS A 421 5.69 -39.07 54.05
C LYS A 421 4.35 -38.40 54.32
N LEU A 422 3.74 -37.83 53.29
CA LEU A 422 2.42 -37.20 53.35
C LEU A 422 1.31 -38.25 53.17
N GLU A 423 1.22 -39.20 54.10
CA GLU A 423 0.32 -40.36 54.07
C GLU A 423 -0.50 -40.47 55.37
N ILE A 424 -1.66 -41.14 55.30
CA ILE A 424 -2.57 -41.30 56.44
C ILE A 424 -1.89 -42.05 57.59
N ASP A 425 -1.16 -43.13 57.28
CA ASP A 425 -0.47 -43.94 58.29
C ASP A 425 0.55 -43.10 59.07
N ALA A 426 1.34 -42.27 58.36
CA ALA A 426 2.31 -41.37 59.00
C ALA A 426 1.64 -40.32 59.91
N LYS A 427 0.47 -39.80 59.51
CA LYS A 427 -0.34 -38.90 60.35
C LYS A 427 -0.78 -39.61 61.64
N GLU A 428 -1.36 -40.79 61.53
CA GLU A 428 -1.90 -41.55 62.67
C GLU A 428 -0.79 -41.99 63.64
N GLU A 429 0.38 -42.38 63.12
CA GLU A 429 1.56 -42.70 63.93
C GLU A 429 1.98 -41.50 64.79
N MET A 430 2.17 -40.32 64.18
CA MET A 430 2.60 -39.12 64.91
C MET A 430 1.55 -38.63 65.93
N GLN A 431 0.26 -38.70 65.60
CA GLN A 431 -0.81 -38.37 66.56
C GLN A 431 -0.81 -39.33 67.75
N THR A 432 -0.68 -40.62 67.49
CA THR A 432 -0.65 -41.65 68.54
C THR A 432 0.54 -41.44 69.48
N GLU A 433 1.72 -41.18 68.92
CA GLU A 433 2.93 -40.91 69.69
C GLU A 433 2.79 -39.68 70.58
N LEU A 434 2.22 -38.58 70.06
CA LEU A 434 1.98 -37.36 70.83
C LEU A 434 0.96 -37.55 71.96
N CYS A 435 -0.10 -38.32 71.74
CA CYS A 435 -1.11 -38.63 72.76
C CYS A 435 -0.57 -39.54 73.87
N GLN A 436 0.25 -40.54 73.51
CA GLN A 436 0.82 -41.50 74.47
C GLN A 436 2.12 -41.01 75.12
N PHE A 437 2.60 -39.83 74.72
CA PHE A 437 3.82 -39.25 75.21
C PHE A 437 3.80 -39.08 76.74
N LYS A 438 4.91 -39.39 77.41
CA LYS A 438 5.05 -39.21 78.87
C LYS A 438 6.27 -38.34 79.15
N PRO A 439 6.11 -37.03 79.34
CA PRO A 439 7.23 -36.15 79.61
C PRO A 439 7.80 -36.43 81.00
N LYS A 440 9.07 -36.07 81.18
CA LYS A 440 9.71 -36.11 82.51
C LYS A 440 9.17 -35.07 83.49
N VAL A 441 8.46 -34.07 82.99
CA VAL A 441 7.84 -32.97 83.73
C VAL A 441 6.48 -32.72 83.11
N GLU A 442 5.43 -32.72 83.93
CA GLU A 442 4.07 -32.50 83.47
C GLU A 442 3.47 -31.24 84.13
N PRO A 443 3.04 -30.23 83.35
CA PRO A 443 3.10 -30.18 81.89
C PRO A 443 4.51 -29.83 81.36
N LEU A 444 4.87 -30.39 80.21
CA LEU A 444 6.00 -29.92 79.42
C LEU A 444 5.62 -28.60 78.72
N ARG A 445 6.39 -27.53 78.94
CA ARG A 445 6.06 -26.18 78.42
C ARG A 445 6.84 -25.82 77.15
N ILE A 446 6.11 -25.43 76.11
CA ILE A 446 6.66 -24.93 74.84
C ILE A 446 6.24 -23.47 74.70
N LEU A 447 7.20 -22.55 74.56
CA LEU A 447 6.92 -21.12 74.40
C LEU A 447 6.96 -20.73 72.93
N LEU A 448 5.89 -20.12 72.42
CA LEU A 448 5.85 -19.57 71.06
C LEU A 448 6.13 -18.06 71.09
N TYR A 449 7.12 -17.60 70.34
CA TYR A 449 7.43 -16.18 70.19
C TYR A 449 7.72 -15.82 68.73
N GLY A 450 7.69 -14.53 68.40
CA GLY A 450 7.93 -14.05 67.04
C GLY A 450 7.21 -12.73 66.76
N PRO A 451 7.38 -12.15 65.56
CA PRO A 451 6.75 -10.90 65.17
C PRO A 451 5.22 -10.88 65.37
N ALA A 452 4.64 -9.71 65.58
CA ALA A 452 3.19 -9.56 65.53
C ALA A 452 2.65 -10.04 64.16
N GLY A 453 1.57 -10.84 64.16
CA GLY A 453 1.00 -11.40 62.93
C GLY A 453 1.74 -12.61 62.34
N SER A 454 2.71 -13.19 63.04
CA SER A 454 3.44 -14.39 62.56
C SER A 454 2.64 -15.70 62.59
N GLY A 455 1.45 -15.71 63.18
CA GLY A 455 0.59 -16.90 63.25
C GLY A 455 0.84 -17.82 64.45
N LYS A 456 1.30 -17.28 65.59
CA LYS A 456 1.53 -18.02 66.85
C LYS A 456 0.23 -18.67 67.37
N SER A 457 -0.78 -17.86 67.64
CA SER A 457 -2.07 -18.32 68.15
C SER A 457 -2.78 -19.23 67.14
N SER A 458 -2.71 -18.88 65.85
CA SER A 458 -3.24 -19.71 64.76
C SER A 458 -2.59 -21.09 64.67
N PHE A 459 -1.29 -21.21 64.96
CA PHE A 459 -0.63 -22.51 65.04
C PHE A 459 -1.17 -23.35 66.20
N ILE A 460 -1.32 -22.77 67.40
CA ILE A 460 -1.89 -23.45 68.57
C ILE A 460 -3.32 -23.92 68.28
N THR A 461 -4.14 -23.06 67.65
CA THR A 461 -5.50 -23.40 67.23
C THR A 461 -5.51 -24.52 66.19
N SER A 462 -4.57 -24.51 65.24
CA SER A 462 -4.42 -25.57 64.23
C SER A 462 -4.08 -26.91 64.88
N VAL A 463 -3.15 -26.92 65.84
CA VAL A 463 -2.84 -28.12 66.66
C VAL A 463 -4.09 -28.59 67.41
N ALA A 464 -4.83 -27.69 68.06
CA ALA A 464 -6.05 -28.03 68.77
C ALA A 464 -7.10 -28.68 67.86
N ASN A 465 -7.29 -28.16 66.65
CA ASN A 465 -8.25 -28.69 65.67
C ASN A 465 -7.88 -30.11 65.21
N ILE A 466 -6.59 -30.39 65.01
CA ILE A 466 -6.07 -31.72 64.66
C ILE A 466 -6.44 -32.75 65.73
N PHE A 467 -6.21 -32.45 67.01
CA PHE A 467 -6.51 -33.36 68.12
C PHE A 467 -8.00 -33.41 68.51
N LYS A 468 -8.76 -32.35 68.23
CA LYS A 468 -10.22 -32.32 68.39
C LYS A 468 -10.97 -32.98 67.22
N ARG A 469 -10.27 -33.34 66.14
CA ARG A 469 -10.81 -33.90 64.89
C ARG A 469 -11.92 -33.03 64.26
N ARG A 470 -11.90 -31.73 64.51
CA ARG A 470 -12.87 -30.75 63.98
C ARG A 470 -12.24 -29.36 63.90
N LEU A 471 -12.66 -28.56 62.93
CA LEU A 471 -12.29 -27.14 62.84
C LEU A 471 -13.25 -26.31 63.69
N THR A 472 -12.72 -25.47 64.58
CA THR A 472 -13.53 -24.50 65.36
C THR A 472 -13.64 -23.15 64.64
N SER A 473 -14.73 -22.41 64.87
CA SER A 473 -14.96 -21.08 64.28
C SER A 473 -13.95 -20.02 64.72
N GLU A 474 -13.20 -20.25 65.79
CA GLU A 474 -12.12 -19.38 66.28
C GLU A 474 -10.91 -19.35 65.32
N ALA A 475 -10.68 -20.42 64.54
CA ALA A 475 -9.60 -20.48 63.54
C ALA A 475 -9.80 -19.51 62.36
N LEU A 476 -11.06 -19.15 62.07
CA LEU A 476 -11.45 -18.30 60.94
C LEU A 476 -11.32 -16.80 61.24
N ALA A 477 -11.22 -16.39 62.52
CA ALA A 477 -11.26 -14.99 62.94
C ALA A 477 -9.88 -14.31 63.03
N ASP A 478 -8.79 -15.06 63.23
CA ASP A 478 -7.43 -14.53 63.43
C ASP A 478 -6.76 -13.99 62.14
N ALA A 479 -7.39 -14.13 60.97
CA ALA A 479 -6.79 -13.85 59.67
C ALA A 479 -6.90 -12.38 59.18
N VAL A 480 -7.64 -11.50 59.87
CA VAL A 480 -8.16 -10.26 59.24
C VAL A 480 -7.41 -8.94 59.55
N CYS A 481 -6.44 -8.85 60.47
CA CYS A 481 -5.76 -7.55 60.72
C CYS A 481 -4.23 -7.59 60.74
N ALA A 482 -3.62 -6.71 59.94
CA ALA A 482 -2.18 -6.50 59.87
C ALA A 482 -1.66 -5.61 61.01
N GLY A 483 -0.60 -6.08 61.70
CA GLY A 483 0.40 -5.20 62.33
C GLY A 483 0.28 -4.91 63.83
N THR A 484 -0.70 -5.45 64.56
CA THR A 484 -0.78 -5.31 66.03
C THR A 484 -1.03 -6.65 66.70
N SER A 485 -0.40 -6.90 67.86
CA SER A 485 -0.60 -8.14 68.61
C SER A 485 -1.99 -8.22 69.25
N PHE A 486 -2.74 -9.28 68.94
CA PHE A 486 -4.03 -9.61 69.57
C PHE A 486 -3.85 -10.18 70.98
N THR A 487 -2.89 -11.09 71.17
CA THR A 487 -2.48 -11.58 72.49
C THR A 487 -1.71 -10.46 73.20
N ARG A 488 -2.21 -10.00 74.35
CA ARG A 488 -1.55 -9.02 75.25
C ARG A 488 -1.14 -9.60 76.59
N LYS A 489 -1.52 -10.85 76.86
CA LYS A 489 -1.28 -11.54 78.12
C LYS A 489 -0.46 -12.80 77.90
N HIS A 490 0.26 -13.23 78.93
CA HIS A 490 0.88 -14.54 78.97
C HIS A 490 -0.19 -15.61 79.19
N THR A 491 -0.48 -16.42 78.17
CA THR A 491 -1.59 -17.40 78.19
C THR A 491 -1.05 -18.83 78.07
N THR A 492 -1.53 -19.75 78.90
CA THR A 492 -1.21 -21.18 78.77
C THR A 492 -2.35 -21.93 78.08
N HIS A 493 -2.09 -22.51 76.91
CA HIS A 493 -3.05 -23.31 76.16
C HIS A 493 -2.83 -24.80 76.43
N LYS A 494 -3.88 -25.45 76.97
CA LYS A 494 -3.99 -26.89 77.13
C LYS A 494 -4.77 -27.47 75.95
N ILE A 495 -4.22 -28.50 75.31
CA ILE A 495 -4.85 -29.11 74.14
C ILE A 495 -5.65 -30.34 74.59
N GLU A 496 -6.96 -30.30 74.38
CA GLU A 496 -7.87 -31.41 74.66
C GLU A 496 -7.95 -32.36 73.47
N VAL A 497 -7.89 -33.66 73.73
CA VAL A 497 -8.06 -34.72 72.73
C VAL A 497 -9.53 -35.15 72.66
N SER A 498 -10.09 -35.27 71.46
CA SER A 498 -11.49 -35.64 71.27
C SER A 498 -11.81 -37.03 71.86
N GLY A 499 -12.85 -37.14 72.69
CA GLY A 499 -13.42 -38.42 73.14
C GLY A 499 -13.42 -38.64 74.65
N ASN A 500 -12.39 -38.19 75.38
CA ASN A 500 -12.17 -38.59 76.79
C ASN A 500 -11.86 -37.44 77.79
N SER A 501 -11.93 -36.17 77.38
CA SER A 501 -11.44 -35.03 78.19
C SER A 501 -9.96 -35.12 78.61
N GLU A 502 -9.18 -35.98 77.93
CA GLU A 502 -7.73 -36.08 78.13
C GLU A 502 -7.04 -34.85 77.55
N ILE A 503 -6.05 -34.34 78.28
CA ILE A 503 -5.24 -33.19 77.89
C ILE A 503 -3.87 -33.70 77.50
N LEU A 504 -3.31 -33.19 76.41
CA LEU A 504 -1.94 -33.52 76.02
C LEU A 504 -0.97 -33.18 77.17
N PRO A 505 0.08 -33.97 77.37
CA PRO A 505 0.98 -33.84 78.52
C PRO A 505 1.93 -32.63 78.40
N PHE A 506 1.75 -31.81 77.37
CA PHE A 506 2.47 -30.58 77.12
C PHE A 506 1.49 -29.42 76.88
N VAL A 507 1.95 -28.21 77.17
CA VAL A 507 1.19 -26.98 77.03
C VAL A 507 1.96 -25.97 76.21
N PHE A 508 1.22 -25.14 75.47
CA PHE A 508 1.78 -24.01 74.76
C PHE A 508 1.65 -22.75 75.60
N ASN A 509 2.70 -21.95 75.62
CA ASN A 509 2.68 -20.61 76.18
C ASN A 509 2.69 -19.63 75.01
N ASP A 510 1.62 -18.85 74.91
CA ASP A 510 1.47 -17.80 73.91
C ASP A 510 1.74 -16.44 74.56
N VAL A 511 2.44 -15.58 73.81
CA VAL A 511 2.85 -14.25 74.27
C VAL A 511 2.58 -13.21 73.21
N MET A 512 2.59 -11.94 73.63
CA MET A 512 2.47 -10.81 72.73
C MET A 512 3.57 -10.84 71.66
N GLY A 513 3.23 -10.44 70.43
CA GLY A 513 4.19 -10.37 69.34
C GLY A 513 5.31 -9.37 69.58
N LEU A 514 6.46 -9.62 68.96
CA LEU A 514 7.54 -8.64 68.87
C LEU A 514 7.16 -7.57 67.84
N GLU A 515 7.19 -6.31 68.27
CA GLU A 515 6.89 -5.15 67.43
C GLU A 515 8.12 -4.23 67.36
N GLY A 516 8.17 -3.40 66.31
CA GLY A 516 9.21 -2.39 66.13
C GLY A 516 9.09 -1.26 67.13
N GLU A 517 10.20 -0.56 67.42
CA GLU A 517 10.39 0.42 68.50
C GLU A 517 10.60 -0.24 69.89
N GLU A 518 11.45 0.36 70.74
CA GLU A 518 11.79 -0.20 72.08
C GLU A 518 10.58 -0.28 73.02
N SER A 519 9.56 0.56 72.81
CA SER A 519 8.39 0.67 73.69
C SER A 519 7.14 -0.12 73.26
N LYS A 520 7.25 -0.97 72.23
CA LYS A 520 6.13 -1.76 71.68
C LYS A 520 6.46 -3.25 71.60
N GLY A 521 5.42 -4.07 71.75
CA GLY A 521 5.53 -5.54 71.84
C GLY A 521 6.12 -6.01 73.18
N VAL A 522 6.28 -7.33 73.31
CA VAL A 522 6.89 -7.94 74.51
C VAL A 522 8.38 -7.61 74.61
N HIS A 523 8.86 -7.32 75.82
CA HIS A 523 10.28 -7.06 76.07
C HIS A 523 11.09 -8.37 76.10
N PRO A 524 12.33 -8.42 75.55
CA PRO A 524 13.19 -9.59 75.64
C PRO A 524 13.33 -10.16 77.06
N ASP A 525 13.54 -9.30 78.07
CA ASP A 525 13.63 -9.72 79.48
C ASP A 525 12.38 -10.42 79.99
N ASP A 526 11.18 -10.03 79.56
CA ASP A 526 9.96 -10.74 79.95
C ASP A 526 9.90 -12.14 79.36
N ILE A 527 10.34 -12.31 78.10
CA ILE A 527 10.49 -13.63 77.50
C ILE A 527 11.51 -14.45 78.30
N ILE A 528 12.64 -13.89 78.69
CA ILE A 528 13.64 -14.60 79.51
C ILE A 528 13.10 -14.95 80.91
N ASN A 529 12.31 -14.07 81.51
CA ASN A 529 11.64 -14.35 82.78
C ASN A 529 10.60 -15.48 82.62
N ILE A 530 9.87 -15.55 81.49
CA ILE A 530 8.99 -16.69 81.17
C ILE A 530 9.82 -17.96 81.01
N LEU A 531 10.94 -17.93 80.28
CA LEU A 531 11.82 -19.09 80.11
C LEU A 531 12.27 -19.67 81.46
N LYS A 532 12.57 -18.78 82.42
CA LYS A 532 12.98 -19.14 83.79
C LYS A 532 11.82 -19.54 84.71
N GLY A 533 10.56 -19.38 84.28
CA GLY A 533 9.35 -19.67 85.05
C GLY A 533 8.94 -18.56 86.02
N HIS A 534 9.53 -17.37 85.91
CA HIS A 534 9.29 -16.24 86.79
C HIS A 534 8.01 -15.45 86.46
N ILE A 535 7.37 -15.64 85.32
CA ILE A 535 6.12 -14.93 84.96
C ILE A 535 4.92 -15.88 85.07
N LYS A 536 3.96 -15.53 85.92
CA LYS A 536 2.70 -16.28 86.07
C LYS A 536 1.77 -16.10 84.87
N GLU A 537 0.82 -17.01 84.73
CA GLU A 537 -0.25 -16.93 83.74
C GLU A 537 -1.13 -15.67 83.95
N ASN A 538 -1.70 -15.15 82.87
CA ASN A 538 -2.55 -13.95 82.81
C ASN A 538 -1.83 -12.63 83.09
N TYR A 539 -0.49 -12.63 83.18
CA TYR A 539 0.29 -11.38 83.21
C TYR A 539 0.07 -10.61 81.92
N GLU A 540 -0.34 -9.34 82.02
CA GLU A 540 -0.50 -8.44 80.88
C GLU A 540 0.80 -7.67 80.67
N PHE A 541 1.40 -7.84 79.49
CA PHE A 541 2.72 -7.28 79.19
C PHE A 541 2.68 -5.76 79.21
N GLN A 542 3.63 -5.16 79.93
CA GLN A 542 3.76 -3.72 80.04
C GLN A 542 4.94 -3.20 79.22
N LYS A 543 5.07 -1.88 79.17
CA LYS A 543 6.18 -1.21 78.45
C LYS A 543 7.56 -1.54 79.04
N PHE A 544 7.62 -1.89 80.32
CA PHE A 544 8.85 -2.25 81.03
C PHE A 544 8.77 -3.70 81.52
N PRO A 545 9.92 -4.39 81.64
CA PRO A 545 9.95 -5.76 82.14
C PRO A 545 9.36 -5.91 83.53
N LEU A 546 8.80 -7.08 83.80
CA LEU A 546 8.27 -7.43 85.11
C LEU A 546 9.37 -7.41 86.18
N GLY A 547 9.19 -6.58 87.20
CA GLY A 547 10.03 -6.57 88.40
C GLY A 547 9.75 -7.73 89.35
N ASP A 548 10.71 -8.07 90.19
CA ASP A 548 10.67 -9.15 91.18
C ASP A 548 9.70 -8.91 92.35
N GLU A 549 9.28 -7.66 92.53
CA GLU A 549 8.26 -7.24 93.51
C GLU A 549 6.81 -7.32 93.00
N ASP A 550 6.59 -7.62 91.72
CA ASP A 550 5.23 -7.72 91.16
C ASP A 550 4.50 -9.00 91.60
N LYS A 551 3.17 -8.92 91.79
CA LYS A 551 2.32 -10.07 92.17
C LYS A 551 2.35 -11.23 91.15
N PHE A 552 2.60 -10.90 89.88
CA PHE A 552 2.73 -11.87 88.79
C PHE A 552 4.14 -12.45 88.69
N TYR A 553 5.10 -11.97 89.47
CA TYR A 553 6.44 -12.55 89.55
C TYR A 553 6.44 -13.80 90.45
N ASN A 554 6.97 -14.90 89.94
CA ASN A 554 7.18 -16.16 90.65
C ASN A 554 8.62 -16.19 91.16
N ARG A 555 8.79 -15.93 92.47
CA ARG A 555 10.11 -15.84 93.12
C ARG A 555 10.87 -17.16 93.16
N SER A 556 10.16 -18.29 93.11
CA SER A 556 10.75 -19.63 93.26
C SER A 556 10.16 -20.58 92.21
N PRO A 557 10.53 -20.45 90.92
CA PRO A 557 9.97 -21.25 89.86
C PRO A 557 10.36 -22.73 89.98
N SER A 558 9.35 -23.59 89.96
CA SER A 558 9.52 -25.03 89.86
C SER A 558 9.96 -25.45 88.46
N LEU A 559 10.36 -26.71 88.28
CA LEU A 559 10.74 -27.21 86.96
C LEU A 559 9.56 -27.18 85.98
N SER A 560 8.34 -27.44 86.47
CA SER A 560 7.10 -27.33 85.68
C SER A 560 6.68 -25.90 85.37
N ASP A 561 7.28 -24.88 85.98
CA ASP A 561 7.05 -23.47 85.64
C ASP A 561 7.97 -23.01 84.49
N LYS A 562 9.09 -23.71 84.27
CA LYS A 562 10.09 -23.36 83.24
C LYS A 562 9.67 -23.78 81.85
N VAL A 563 10.18 -23.08 80.85
CA VAL A 563 10.02 -23.45 79.44
C VAL A 563 11.08 -24.48 79.06
N HIS A 564 10.66 -25.48 78.29
CA HIS A 564 11.48 -26.62 77.91
C HIS A 564 11.87 -26.61 76.43
N CYS A 565 11.15 -25.87 75.59
CA CYS A 565 11.55 -25.56 74.22
C CYS A 565 11.01 -24.20 73.80
N LEU A 566 11.84 -23.45 73.08
CA LEU A 566 11.51 -22.14 72.55
C LEU A 566 11.24 -22.25 71.04
N VAL A 567 10.03 -21.88 70.62
CA VAL A 567 9.59 -21.94 69.22
C VAL A 567 9.46 -20.53 68.66
N CYS A 568 10.29 -20.22 67.68
CA CYS A 568 10.23 -18.98 66.91
C CYS A 568 9.28 -19.15 65.72
N VAL A 569 8.19 -18.39 65.65
CA VAL A 569 7.24 -18.43 64.54
C VAL A 569 7.48 -17.25 63.60
N LEU A 570 7.75 -17.54 62.32
CA LEU A 570 8.04 -16.55 61.29
C LEU A 570 7.19 -16.75 60.02
N PRO A 571 6.58 -15.70 59.46
CA PRO A 571 5.82 -15.81 58.22
C PRO A 571 6.74 -15.71 56.99
N ALA A 572 6.65 -16.68 56.08
CA ALA A 572 7.56 -16.87 54.94
C ALA A 572 7.62 -15.67 53.99
N ASP A 573 6.50 -15.00 53.78
CA ASP A 573 6.33 -13.79 52.97
C ASP A 573 7.05 -12.57 53.56
N GLN A 574 7.32 -12.55 54.87
CA GLN A 574 7.92 -11.40 55.55
C GLN A 574 9.37 -11.61 55.99
N ILE A 575 9.95 -12.81 55.86
CA ILE A 575 11.33 -13.12 56.31
C ILE A 575 12.34 -12.07 55.82
N SER A 576 12.23 -11.66 54.55
CA SER A 576 13.13 -10.68 53.94
C SER A 576 12.96 -9.27 54.49
N PHE A 577 11.75 -8.92 54.94
CA PHE A 577 11.34 -7.58 55.33
C PHE A 577 11.20 -7.38 56.84
N ILE A 578 11.56 -8.37 57.66
CA ILE A 578 11.57 -8.22 59.13
C ILE A 578 12.49 -7.05 59.49
N ARG A 579 11.94 -6.10 60.24
CA ARG A 579 12.66 -4.91 60.69
C ARG A 579 13.91 -5.28 61.50
N ALA A 580 14.96 -4.47 61.39
CA ALA A 580 16.24 -4.72 62.05
C ALA A 580 16.13 -4.72 63.58
N ASP A 581 15.27 -3.87 64.16
CA ASP A 581 15.00 -3.79 65.60
C ASP A 581 14.34 -5.07 66.14
N VAL A 582 13.33 -5.60 65.44
CA VAL A 582 12.70 -6.89 65.78
C VAL A 582 13.69 -8.03 65.63
N THR A 583 14.50 -8.04 64.56
CA THR A 583 15.55 -9.05 64.35
C THR A 583 16.57 -9.04 65.48
N LYS A 584 16.95 -7.86 65.99
CA LYS A 584 17.84 -7.71 67.15
C LYS A 584 17.24 -8.31 68.42
N LYS A 585 15.97 -7.98 68.74
CA LYS A 585 15.24 -8.56 69.89
C LYS A 585 15.19 -10.09 69.80
N MET A 586 14.87 -10.64 68.63
CA MET A 586 14.82 -12.10 68.40
C MET A 586 16.19 -12.76 68.62
N ARG A 587 17.26 -12.16 68.12
CA ARG A 587 18.62 -12.65 68.30
C ARG A 587 19.05 -12.66 69.76
N GLU A 588 18.72 -11.60 70.50
CA GLU A 588 18.99 -11.50 71.94
C GLU A 588 18.28 -12.61 72.73
N ILE A 589 16.98 -12.81 72.47
CA ILE A 589 16.19 -13.88 73.10
C ILE A 589 16.81 -15.25 72.79
N ARG A 590 17.18 -15.49 71.53
CA ARG A 590 17.81 -16.72 71.06
C ARG A 590 19.14 -16.98 71.77
N GLU A 591 20.01 -15.98 71.87
CA GLU A 591 21.32 -16.10 72.52
C GLU A 591 21.16 -16.45 74.00
N ARG A 592 20.28 -15.74 74.73
CA ARG A 592 20.01 -16.00 76.15
C ARG A 592 19.33 -17.36 76.37
N ALA A 593 18.45 -17.79 75.48
CA ALA A 593 17.88 -19.13 75.52
C ALA A 593 18.95 -20.22 75.28
N SER A 594 19.91 -19.96 74.40
CA SER A 594 21.05 -20.85 74.14
C SER A 594 21.99 -20.95 75.36
N GLU A 595 22.25 -19.85 76.06
CA GLU A 595 23.01 -19.85 77.32
C GLU A 595 22.34 -20.71 78.41
N MET A 596 21.01 -20.76 78.42
CA MET A 596 20.21 -21.62 79.29
C MET A 596 20.15 -23.09 78.80
N GLY A 597 20.71 -23.39 77.63
CA GLY A 597 20.65 -24.69 76.98
C GLY A 597 19.28 -25.07 76.42
N ILE A 598 18.31 -24.14 76.40
CA ILE A 598 16.94 -24.43 75.96
C ILE A 598 16.95 -24.67 74.44
N PRO A 599 16.39 -25.79 73.94
CA PRO A 599 16.36 -26.10 72.52
C PRO A 599 15.45 -25.13 71.77
N GLN A 600 15.86 -24.78 70.56
CA GLN A 600 15.20 -23.76 69.75
C GLN A 600 14.77 -24.33 68.41
N VAL A 601 13.51 -24.08 68.07
CA VAL A 601 12.88 -24.51 66.83
C VAL A 601 12.31 -23.30 66.12
N VAL A 602 12.35 -23.29 64.79
CA VAL A 602 11.70 -22.26 63.98
C VAL A 602 10.56 -22.89 63.19
N MET A 603 9.38 -22.29 63.27
CA MET A 603 8.22 -22.65 62.45
C MET A 603 8.00 -21.55 61.41
N VAL A 604 8.08 -21.91 60.14
CA VAL A 604 7.87 -21.00 59.01
C VAL A 604 6.43 -21.13 58.51
N THR A 605 5.60 -20.12 58.80
CA THR A 605 4.17 -20.05 58.45
C THR A 605 3.95 -19.31 57.13
N LYS A 606 2.71 -19.21 56.63
CA LYS A 606 2.33 -18.45 55.40
C LYS A 606 3.10 -18.84 54.13
N LEU A 607 3.40 -20.13 53.98
CA LEU A 607 4.16 -20.67 52.85
C LEU A 607 3.41 -20.55 51.52
N ASP A 608 2.08 -20.63 51.60
CA ASP A 608 1.11 -20.41 50.54
C ASP A 608 1.21 -18.99 49.95
N CYS A 609 1.47 -17.99 50.79
CA CYS A 609 1.69 -16.62 50.36
C CYS A 609 3.06 -16.43 49.68
N ALA A 610 4.06 -17.24 50.06
CA ALA A 610 5.44 -17.11 49.57
C ALA A 610 5.72 -17.90 48.28
N CYS A 611 4.94 -18.93 47.96
CA CYS A 611 5.17 -19.78 46.78
C CYS A 611 3.84 -20.27 46.16
N PRO A 612 3.44 -19.74 44.98
CA PRO A 612 2.19 -20.14 44.32
C PRO A 612 2.12 -21.63 43.98
N VAL A 613 3.25 -22.26 43.67
CA VAL A 613 3.33 -23.69 43.37
C VAL A 613 2.95 -24.52 44.60
N VAL A 614 3.45 -24.16 45.78
CA VAL A 614 3.14 -24.84 47.05
C VAL A 614 1.72 -24.53 47.51
N ASN A 615 1.19 -23.34 47.21
CA ASN A 615 -0.22 -23.03 47.44
C ASN A 615 -1.15 -23.96 46.63
N SER A 616 -0.79 -24.24 45.38
CA SER A 616 -1.57 -25.16 44.53
C SER A 616 -1.45 -26.64 44.92
N ASP A 617 -0.29 -27.04 45.46
CA ASP A 617 0.01 -28.42 45.84
C ASP A 617 1.07 -28.47 46.95
N LEU A 618 0.64 -28.72 48.18
CA LEU A 618 1.51 -28.80 49.37
C LEU A 618 2.51 -29.96 49.30
N ARG A 619 2.29 -30.97 48.45
CA ARG A 619 3.24 -32.10 48.31
C ARG A 619 4.57 -31.66 47.71
N LYS A 620 4.58 -30.51 47.03
CA LYS A 620 5.77 -29.91 46.43
C LYS A 620 6.60 -29.08 47.42
N ILE A 621 6.22 -29.01 48.69
CA ILE A 621 6.88 -28.19 49.71
C ILE A 621 8.40 -28.45 49.80
N TYR A 622 8.81 -29.72 49.83
CA TYR A 622 10.22 -30.13 49.87
C TYR A 622 10.87 -30.30 48.48
N HIS A 623 10.17 -29.90 47.43
CA HIS A 623 10.68 -29.82 46.05
C HIS A 623 10.81 -28.37 45.58
N SER A 624 10.21 -27.41 46.29
CA SER A 624 10.22 -25.99 45.95
C SER A 624 11.53 -25.33 46.35
N MET A 625 12.23 -24.74 45.37
CA MET A 625 13.44 -23.94 45.61
C MET A 625 13.11 -22.65 46.36
N THR A 626 11.97 -22.02 46.06
CA THR A 626 11.51 -20.82 46.76
C THR A 626 11.36 -21.08 48.26
N ILE A 627 10.78 -22.22 48.66
CA ILE A 627 10.66 -22.57 50.08
C ILE A 627 12.03 -22.89 50.70
N LYS A 628 12.88 -23.63 49.99
CA LYS A 628 14.26 -23.94 50.43
C LYS A 628 15.06 -22.66 50.69
N GLU A 629 14.99 -21.70 49.77
CA GLU A 629 15.65 -20.39 49.87
C GLU A 629 15.10 -19.57 51.03
N LYS A 630 13.78 -19.53 51.22
CA LYS A 630 13.16 -18.82 52.36
C LYS A 630 13.56 -19.40 53.70
N MET A 631 13.65 -20.73 53.79
CA MET A 631 14.15 -21.39 54.99
C MET A 631 15.65 -21.17 55.20
N GLN A 632 16.45 -21.13 54.13
CA GLN A 632 17.88 -20.80 54.21
C GLN A 632 18.09 -19.34 54.64
N GLU A 633 17.28 -18.42 54.14
CA GLU A 633 17.26 -17.03 54.56
C GLU A 633 16.93 -16.91 56.05
N CYS A 634 15.93 -17.68 56.52
CA CYS A 634 15.59 -17.79 57.93
C CYS A 634 16.76 -18.34 58.77
N SER A 635 17.41 -19.40 58.30
CA SER A 635 18.60 -19.99 58.91
C SER A 635 19.71 -18.96 59.08
N ASN A 636 19.98 -18.17 58.04
CA ASN A 636 21.02 -17.14 58.05
C ASN A 636 20.65 -15.97 58.98
N LYS A 637 19.39 -15.52 59.00
CA LYS A 637 18.94 -14.40 59.83
C LYS A 637 18.91 -14.73 61.33
N LEU A 638 18.39 -15.91 61.66
CA LEU A 638 18.22 -16.37 63.04
C LEU A 638 19.36 -17.24 63.56
N GLY A 639 20.36 -17.59 62.74
CA GLY A 639 21.46 -18.48 63.14
C GLY A 639 21.00 -19.83 63.73
N VAL A 640 19.88 -20.35 63.24
CA VAL A 640 19.36 -21.67 63.59
C VAL A 640 19.63 -22.60 62.41
N THR A 641 20.16 -23.79 62.64
CA THR A 641 20.46 -24.71 61.54
C THR A 641 19.18 -25.18 60.85
N MET A 642 19.28 -25.41 59.53
CA MET A 642 18.14 -25.81 58.71
C MET A 642 17.32 -26.96 59.31
N ASN A 643 17.94 -27.96 59.93
CA ASN A 643 17.25 -29.13 60.51
C ASN A 643 16.27 -28.79 61.65
N TYR A 644 16.37 -27.62 62.26
CA TYR A 644 15.44 -27.13 63.30
C TYR A 644 14.43 -26.10 62.78
N ILE A 645 14.37 -25.91 61.46
CA ILE A 645 13.41 -25.02 60.79
C ILE A 645 12.38 -25.88 60.09
N PHE A 646 11.11 -25.77 60.48
CA PHE A 646 10.01 -26.57 59.94
C PHE A 646 9.02 -25.69 59.18
N PRO A 647 8.72 -26.01 57.92
CA PRO A 647 7.67 -25.32 57.20
C PRO A 647 6.31 -25.86 57.67
N VAL A 648 5.40 -24.97 58.08
CA VAL A 648 4.05 -25.31 58.54
C VAL A 648 3.02 -24.45 57.82
N LYS A 649 1.85 -25.02 57.52
CA LYS A 649 0.68 -24.26 57.06
C LYS A 649 -0.36 -24.29 58.18
N ASN A 650 -0.81 -23.13 58.62
CA ASN A 650 -1.91 -23.04 59.60
C ASN A 650 -3.25 -23.11 58.87
N TYR A 651 -4.28 -23.61 59.56
CA TYR A 651 -5.65 -23.60 59.06
C TYR A 651 -6.20 -22.18 59.04
N HIS A 652 -6.67 -21.73 57.88
CA HIS A 652 -7.24 -20.38 57.70
C HIS A 652 -8.46 -20.37 56.79
N GLU A 653 -8.40 -21.03 55.62
CA GLU A 653 -9.45 -20.98 54.60
C GLU A 653 -10.15 -22.34 54.42
N GLU A 654 -9.54 -23.41 54.91
CA GLU A 654 -10.00 -24.78 54.71
C GLU A 654 -11.28 -25.06 55.51
N LYS A 655 -12.22 -25.78 54.88
CA LYS A 655 -13.50 -26.16 55.49
C LYS A 655 -13.45 -27.48 56.25
N ASP A 656 -12.46 -28.32 55.92
CA ASP A 656 -12.23 -29.65 56.47
C ASP A 656 -10.74 -29.82 56.78
N LEU A 657 -10.40 -30.80 57.64
CA LEU A 657 -9.00 -31.15 57.91
C LEU A 657 -8.35 -31.73 56.63
N VAL A 658 -7.18 -31.21 56.27
CA VAL A 658 -6.39 -31.58 55.10
C VAL A 658 -5.19 -32.40 55.54
N LEU A 659 -5.01 -33.58 54.95
CA LEU A 659 -3.95 -34.53 55.31
C LEU A 659 -2.55 -33.88 55.28
N GLU A 660 -2.24 -33.15 54.21
CA GLU A 660 -0.94 -32.52 54.01
C GLU A 660 -0.65 -31.45 55.08
N ILE A 661 -1.66 -30.71 55.52
CA ILE A 661 -1.55 -29.70 56.57
C ILE A 661 -1.31 -30.38 57.93
N ASP A 662 -2.10 -31.42 58.23
CA ASP A 662 -1.99 -32.18 59.47
C ASP A 662 -0.59 -32.78 59.64
N VAL A 663 -0.07 -33.44 58.60
CA VAL A 663 1.24 -34.08 58.63
C VAL A 663 2.36 -33.06 58.86
N LEU A 664 2.31 -31.88 58.23
CA LEU A 664 3.32 -30.83 58.44
C LEU A 664 3.31 -30.29 59.87
N ILE A 665 2.13 -30.02 60.43
CA ILE A 665 2.00 -29.53 61.81
C ILE A 665 2.45 -30.61 62.80
N LEU A 666 2.02 -31.86 62.61
CA LEU A 666 2.36 -32.98 63.49
C LEU A 666 3.86 -33.29 63.47
N ASP A 667 4.51 -33.26 62.30
CA ASP A 667 5.96 -33.47 62.18
C ASP A 667 6.75 -32.39 62.94
N ALA A 668 6.38 -31.12 62.75
CA ALA A 668 7.01 -30.01 63.48
C ALA A 668 6.78 -30.11 64.99
N LEU A 669 5.56 -30.48 65.41
CA LEU A 669 5.19 -30.62 66.81
C LEU A 669 5.91 -31.79 67.48
N LEU A 670 5.92 -32.96 66.86
CA LEU A 670 6.57 -34.17 67.37
C LEU A 670 8.07 -33.92 67.61
N LYS A 671 8.76 -33.32 66.63
CA LYS A 671 10.18 -32.95 66.77
C LYS A 671 10.39 -31.93 67.88
N THR A 672 9.49 -30.96 68.04
CA THR A 672 9.56 -29.95 69.11
C THR A 672 9.42 -30.59 70.50
N VAL A 673 8.45 -31.49 70.68
CA VAL A 673 8.20 -32.20 71.95
C VAL A 673 9.38 -33.10 72.32
N HIS A 674 9.94 -33.82 71.35
CA HIS A 674 11.12 -34.66 71.57
C HIS A 674 12.34 -33.83 71.99
N LEU A 675 12.62 -32.72 71.30
CA LEU A 675 13.73 -31.84 71.67
C LEU A 675 13.57 -31.27 73.08
N ALA A 676 12.36 -30.86 73.44
CA ALA A 676 12.05 -30.35 74.78
C ALA A 676 12.28 -31.42 75.87
N ASN A 677 11.94 -32.67 75.61
CA ASN A 677 12.15 -33.78 76.53
C ASN A 677 13.61 -34.21 76.62
N ASP A 678 14.35 -34.15 75.51
CA ASP A 678 15.79 -34.42 75.49
C ASP A 678 16.61 -33.38 76.25
N PHE A 679 16.17 -32.12 76.23
CA PHE A 679 16.73 -31.08 77.09
C PHE A 679 16.59 -31.43 78.58
N LEU A 680 15.42 -31.94 78.99
CA LEU A 680 15.20 -32.44 80.35
C LEU A 680 16.07 -33.68 80.67
N ASN A 681 16.40 -34.51 79.68
CA ASN A 681 17.31 -35.66 79.83
C ASN A 681 18.73 -35.21 80.20
N LYS A 682 19.27 -34.24 79.46
CA LYS A 682 20.64 -33.72 79.64
C LYS A 682 20.81 -32.98 80.97
N ASN A 683 19.81 -32.18 81.37
CA ASN A 683 19.86 -31.44 82.64
C ASN A 683 19.74 -32.33 83.89
N LYS A 684 19.18 -33.55 83.79
CA LYS A 684 19.20 -34.53 84.89
C LYS A 684 20.58 -35.17 85.08
N GLN A 685 21.35 -35.40 84.00
CA GLN A 685 22.71 -35.93 84.09
C GLN A 685 23.67 -34.91 84.71
N ASN A 686 23.50 -33.61 84.43
CA ASN A 686 24.31 -32.53 85.01
C ASN A 686 24.07 -32.21 86.50
N LYS A 687 23.24 -32.99 87.23
CA LYS A 687 23.22 -32.96 88.71
C LYS A 687 24.29 -33.85 89.35
N ASN A 688 25.01 -34.64 88.55
CA ASN A 688 26.24 -35.29 88.95
C ASN A 688 27.31 -35.01 87.89
N VAL A 689 28.37 -34.31 88.30
CA VAL A 689 29.59 -34.01 87.52
C VAL A 689 29.46 -32.83 86.54
N PHE A 690 30.07 -31.71 86.92
CA PHE A 690 30.65 -30.75 85.98
C PHE A 690 31.69 -31.48 85.13
N SER A 691 31.46 -31.66 83.83
CA SER A 691 32.45 -31.55 82.74
C SER A 691 31.98 -32.23 81.45
N TYR A 692 32.45 -31.67 80.32
CA TYR A 692 32.40 -32.17 78.93
C TYR A 692 31.10 -31.89 78.15
N PHE A 693 31.10 -31.29 76.94
CA PHE A 693 32.09 -31.28 75.86
C PHE A 693 32.16 -29.93 75.10
N PRO A 694 33.31 -29.61 74.47
CA PRO A 694 33.47 -28.58 73.45
C PRO A 694 32.95 -29.07 72.09
N TRP A 695 32.35 -28.18 71.27
CA TRP A 695 32.40 -28.18 69.80
C TRP A 695 31.61 -26.98 69.25
N PHE A 696 32.32 -25.86 69.07
CA PHE A 696 31.93 -24.76 68.19
C PHE A 696 33.22 -24.26 67.53
N SER A 697 33.49 -24.68 66.30
CA SER A 697 34.29 -23.93 65.33
C SER A 697 34.37 -24.70 64.01
N GLN A 698 34.35 -23.94 62.91
CA GLN A 698 34.44 -24.32 61.48
C GLN A 698 33.07 -24.54 60.83
N THR A 699 32.67 -23.79 59.80
CA THR A 699 33.41 -23.00 58.81
C THR A 699 32.60 -21.80 58.32
N ALA A 700 33.36 -20.77 57.94
CA ALA A 700 32.94 -19.59 57.16
C ALA A 700 32.52 -19.95 55.73
#